data_AF-A0A3D5A3V2-F1
#
_entry.id   AF-A0A3D5A3V2-F1
#
_cell.length_a   1.000
_cell.length_b   1.000
_cell.length_c   1.000
_cell.angle_alpha   90.00
_cell.angle_beta   90.00
_cell.angle_gamma   90.00
#
_symmetry.space_group_name_H-M   'P 1'
#
loop_
_entity.id
_entity.type
_entity.pdbx_description
1 polymer ?
#
loop_
_entity_poly.entity_id
_entity_poly.type
_entity_poly.pdbx_seq_one_letter_code
_entity_poly.pdbx_strand_id
1 'polypeptide(L)'
;MDKRRLYAVDTGIIMLGLLVLIGFGVSRWAPWKPRLVVWSCGGNYESLSEYCRRFERAHDCRVAYTAAPVQYLLELSTQVKRPPDVLVGRAGPGWQTLEREKLLARGPEFFAIDPFVIITPKGNPAGIQELDDLGREGVRTTYAPYAMRPRGKCPSHLMAQADAEFHPGLAERWLNNCVAPLTCGLDLSEPILAGRADAAIVPRSTTCLPAVRERIDVIDIGPKYHAAMKSCRAVPPQCFGVLTNAGNPDLAGVFVDGMLEPDGQQLFADFGYLPITSPEAQEYAALLEVFTPQDGPGWQLHLAKRLFEDGAYASAMRRCFTLYNVFGPCKHDPAALLLAAQCAIELGAPWAAEPILEKIIADYPLPGKPEWKSSVLFSEKSVPLLDEQEDEYWVREAEKMLATLPAQPTADENHRNWLVSFPIVDVPILESDPDKNGKRWFGTGEMSLQAGGYAAATREYLKVLTLSYPSSYMPAARFRVAECDYLRGYSHSARQQWEQLASELPDDEWGRAAGRALSMTDTQTPAAADDVVAVEFPPIPQAYDTHLQRGMAYGGLLWEHRMPVYCLKEMLKVSHGIYGPPGPAAAEARYRAGICCLALQRPEGAVLQLRVCHQKWPESPWARRADVALAALATQPDPLGAAVVATMSAPLPELPAPAKGSPGQRFNVAEELFAMDVLDDDQCLLEYLKVVSVTDPSGKRNAKFKPRAELMAGLCLQKRGRGEAARGHFERVIKLAPDSKHAGRARQMMRGRGN
;
A
#
# COMPACT_ATOMS: atom_id res chain seq x y z
N MET A 1 -83.18 -22.65 -20.72
CA MET A 1 -82.07 -23.36 -20.06
C MET A 1 -81.93 -22.82 -18.64
N ASP A 2 -81.97 -23.72 -17.66
CA ASP A 2 -82.27 -23.45 -16.26
C ASP A 2 -81.19 -22.61 -15.57
N LYS A 3 -81.56 -21.41 -15.06
CA LYS A 3 -80.64 -20.44 -14.44
C LYS A 3 -79.89 -21.02 -13.24
N ARG A 4 -80.40 -22.09 -12.62
CA ARG A 4 -79.73 -22.79 -11.50
C ARG A 4 -78.45 -23.54 -11.90
N ARG A 5 -78.29 -23.96 -13.17
CA ARG A 5 -77.07 -24.63 -13.64
C ARG A 5 -75.94 -23.67 -13.99
N LEU A 6 -76.25 -22.44 -14.40
CA LEU A 6 -75.23 -21.43 -14.75
C LEU A 6 -74.54 -20.89 -13.49
N TYR A 7 -75.31 -20.60 -12.42
CA TYR A 7 -74.73 -20.18 -11.14
C TYR A 7 -73.87 -21.28 -10.49
N ALA A 8 -74.21 -22.57 -10.62
CA ALA A 8 -73.43 -23.64 -10.03
C ALA A 8 -72.04 -23.81 -10.69
N VAL A 9 -71.93 -23.56 -12.00
CA VAL A 9 -70.67 -23.63 -12.76
C VAL A 9 -69.78 -22.41 -12.46
N ASP A 10 -70.36 -21.21 -12.40
CA ASP A 10 -69.61 -19.98 -12.07
C ASP A 10 -69.12 -19.96 -10.62
N THR A 11 -69.91 -20.49 -9.68
CA THR A 11 -69.49 -20.62 -8.26
C THR A 11 -68.36 -21.65 -8.11
N GLY A 12 -68.38 -22.72 -8.92
CA GLY A 12 -67.34 -23.75 -8.94
C GLY A 12 -66.00 -23.25 -9.49
N ILE A 13 -66.02 -22.42 -10.55
CA ILE A 13 -64.81 -21.83 -11.14
C ILE A 13 -64.21 -20.75 -10.24
N ILE A 14 -65.05 -19.93 -9.59
CA ILE A 14 -64.60 -18.91 -8.63
C ILE A 14 -64.02 -19.58 -7.38
N MET A 15 -64.63 -20.65 -6.86
CA MET A 15 -64.09 -21.42 -5.73
C MET A 15 -62.80 -22.16 -6.09
N LEU A 16 -62.66 -22.69 -7.31
CA LEU A 16 -61.42 -23.31 -7.78
C LEU A 16 -60.30 -22.26 -7.95
N GLY A 17 -60.62 -21.08 -8.48
CA GLY A 17 -59.69 -19.95 -8.59
C GLY A 17 -59.25 -19.43 -7.21
N LEU A 18 -60.16 -19.34 -6.24
CA LEU A 18 -59.84 -18.99 -4.85
C LEU A 18 -59.03 -20.10 -4.14
N LEU A 19 -59.32 -21.38 -4.38
CA LEU A 19 -58.54 -22.50 -3.82
C LEU A 19 -57.15 -22.61 -4.44
N VAL A 20 -56.99 -22.26 -5.72
CA VAL A 20 -55.67 -22.17 -6.38
C VAL A 20 -54.90 -20.95 -5.88
N LEU A 21 -55.54 -19.80 -5.67
CA LEU A 21 -54.91 -18.59 -5.11
C LEU A 21 -54.58 -18.73 -3.62
N ILE A 22 -55.44 -19.37 -2.82
CA ILE A 22 -55.16 -19.75 -1.43
C ILE A 22 -54.10 -20.86 -1.42
N GLY A 23 -54.15 -21.85 -2.31
CA GLY A 23 -53.11 -22.88 -2.44
C GLY A 23 -51.75 -22.33 -2.87
N PHE A 24 -51.71 -21.31 -3.73
CA PHE A 24 -50.48 -20.60 -4.10
C PHE A 24 -50.01 -19.67 -2.98
N GLY A 25 -50.93 -19.00 -2.27
CA GLY A 25 -50.63 -18.15 -1.12
C GLY A 25 -50.11 -18.94 0.07
N VAL A 26 -50.73 -20.08 0.38
CA VAL A 26 -50.44 -21.00 1.49
C VAL A 26 -49.27 -21.94 1.18
N SER A 27 -49.00 -22.29 -0.09
CA SER A 27 -47.75 -23.00 -0.42
C SER A 27 -46.52 -22.08 -0.33
N ARG A 28 -46.69 -20.78 -0.58
CA ARG A 28 -45.64 -19.76 -0.40
C ARG A 28 -45.52 -19.29 1.06
N TRP A 29 -46.62 -19.36 1.83
CA TRP A 29 -46.70 -19.19 3.28
C TRP A 29 -47.04 -20.53 3.95
N ALA A 30 -46.06 -21.43 4.06
CA ALA A 30 -46.19 -22.68 4.81
C ALA A 30 -45.53 -22.53 6.19
N PRO A 31 -46.17 -21.88 7.19
CA PRO A 31 -45.58 -21.59 8.50
C PRO A 31 -45.24 -22.84 9.33
N TRP A 32 -45.72 -24.02 8.93
CA TRP A 32 -45.46 -25.29 9.60
C TRP A 32 -44.15 -25.98 9.17
N LYS A 33 -43.56 -25.59 8.04
CA LYS A 33 -42.28 -26.16 7.63
C LYS A 33 -41.14 -25.55 8.46
N PRO A 34 -40.15 -26.34 8.93
CA PRO A 34 -38.93 -25.82 9.52
C PRO A 34 -38.30 -24.76 8.61
N ARG A 35 -37.99 -23.59 9.19
CA ARG A 35 -37.40 -22.46 8.46
C ARG A 35 -35.91 -22.39 8.75
N LEU A 36 -35.11 -22.23 7.70
CA LEU A 36 -33.69 -21.95 7.73
C LEU A 36 -33.44 -20.54 7.18
N VAL A 37 -32.65 -19.72 7.85
CA VAL A 37 -32.25 -18.38 7.43
C VAL A 37 -30.81 -18.42 6.96
N VAL A 38 -30.59 -18.14 5.68
CA VAL A 38 -29.26 -18.19 5.07
C VAL A 38 -28.91 -16.82 4.54
N TRP A 39 -27.77 -16.28 4.97
CA TRP A 39 -27.21 -15.06 4.42
C TRP A 39 -25.96 -15.36 3.62
N SER A 40 -25.78 -14.73 2.45
CA SER A 40 -24.53 -14.86 1.73
C SER A 40 -23.99 -13.61 1.08
N CYS A 41 -22.69 -13.63 0.78
CA CYS A 41 -22.09 -12.66 -0.11
C CYS A 41 -22.87 -12.64 -1.44
N GLY A 42 -23.14 -11.44 -1.96
CA GLY A 42 -23.79 -11.27 -3.26
C GLY A 42 -23.00 -11.85 -4.44
N GLY A 43 -21.75 -12.24 -4.27
CA GLY A 43 -20.99 -12.99 -5.28
C GLY A 43 -21.46 -14.43 -5.43
N ASN A 44 -22.10 -15.01 -4.41
CA ASN A 44 -22.62 -16.38 -4.41
C ASN A 44 -24.11 -16.46 -4.76
N TYR A 45 -24.73 -15.34 -5.19
CA TYR A 45 -26.18 -15.25 -5.33
C TYR A 45 -26.77 -16.32 -6.24
N GLU A 46 -26.21 -16.48 -7.44
CA GLU A 46 -26.77 -17.42 -8.43
C GLU A 46 -26.59 -18.88 -7.99
N SER A 47 -25.39 -19.24 -7.52
CA SER A 47 -25.10 -20.61 -7.06
C SER A 47 -25.91 -20.97 -5.81
N LEU A 48 -25.99 -20.09 -4.82
CA LEU A 48 -26.78 -20.38 -3.62
C LEU A 48 -28.28 -20.29 -3.84
N SER A 49 -28.77 -19.49 -4.79
CA SER A 49 -30.19 -19.50 -5.14
C SER A 49 -30.61 -20.86 -5.71
N GLU A 50 -29.80 -21.45 -6.59
CA GLU A 50 -30.03 -22.82 -7.08
C GLU A 50 -29.87 -23.84 -5.95
N TYR A 51 -28.81 -23.74 -5.14
CA TYR A 51 -28.56 -24.65 -4.03
C TYR A 51 -29.71 -24.67 -3.03
N CYS A 52 -30.20 -23.50 -2.60
CA CYS A 52 -31.35 -23.39 -1.69
C CYS A 52 -32.61 -24.03 -2.29
N ARG A 53 -32.86 -23.85 -3.59
CA ARG A 53 -34.01 -24.50 -4.27
C ARG A 53 -33.89 -26.02 -4.31
N ARG A 54 -32.68 -26.56 -4.51
CA ARG A 54 -32.46 -28.02 -4.47
C ARG A 54 -32.62 -28.55 -3.05
N PHE A 55 -32.09 -27.83 -2.07
CA PHE A 55 -32.20 -28.16 -0.65
C PHE A 55 -33.68 -28.21 -0.19
N GLU A 56 -34.50 -27.21 -0.52
CA GLU A 56 -35.94 -27.21 -0.20
C GLU A 56 -36.74 -28.35 -0.86
N ARG A 57 -36.24 -28.93 -1.96
CA ARG A 57 -36.88 -30.09 -2.62
C ARG A 57 -36.47 -31.40 -1.95
N ALA A 58 -35.21 -31.49 -1.53
CA ALA A 58 -34.67 -32.68 -0.87
C ALA A 58 -35.09 -32.78 0.60
N HIS A 59 -35.35 -31.65 1.25
CA HIS A 59 -35.70 -31.55 2.66
C HIS A 59 -37.05 -30.87 2.81
N ASP A 60 -37.89 -31.33 3.75
CA ASP A 60 -39.20 -30.73 4.02
C ASP A 60 -39.08 -29.41 4.81
N CYS A 61 -38.42 -28.41 4.24
CA CYS A 61 -38.10 -27.14 4.90
C CYS A 61 -38.35 -25.93 3.99
N ARG A 62 -38.11 -24.73 4.53
CA ARG A 62 -38.07 -23.46 3.80
C ARG A 62 -36.78 -22.70 4.08
N VAL A 63 -36.12 -22.21 3.04
CA VAL A 63 -34.89 -21.40 3.14
C VAL A 63 -35.21 -19.94 2.86
N ALA A 64 -35.11 -19.10 3.88
CA ALA A 64 -35.16 -17.66 3.78
C ALA A 64 -33.77 -17.12 3.44
N TYR A 65 -33.53 -16.92 2.15
CA TYR A 65 -32.23 -16.55 1.60
C TYR A 65 -32.10 -15.04 1.37
N THR A 66 -31.00 -14.44 1.85
CA THR A 66 -30.63 -13.04 1.62
C THR A 66 -29.20 -12.96 1.09
N ALA A 67 -28.98 -12.18 0.03
CA ALA A 67 -27.64 -11.89 -0.46
C ALA A 67 -27.31 -10.40 -0.35
N ALA A 68 -26.13 -10.09 0.19
CA ALA A 68 -25.64 -8.73 0.38
C ALA A 68 -24.10 -8.72 0.43
N PRO A 69 -23.43 -7.56 0.48
CA PRO A 69 -21.98 -7.52 0.66
C PRO A 69 -21.55 -8.28 1.93
N VAL A 70 -20.56 -9.17 1.81
CA VAL A 70 -20.16 -10.07 2.93
C VAL A 70 -19.76 -9.30 4.18
N GLN A 71 -19.08 -8.17 4.02
CA GLN A 71 -18.71 -7.30 5.12
C GLN A 71 -19.95 -6.81 5.89
N TYR A 72 -20.97 -6.31 5.18
CA TYR A 72 -22.21 -5.83 5.80
C TYR A 72 -22.91 -6.97 6.56
N LEU A 73 -22.93 -8.17 6.00
CA LEU A 73 -23.55 -9.34 6.64
C LEU A 73 -22.80 -9.79 7.90
N LEU A 74 -21.47 -9.78 7.87
CA LEU A 74 -20.61 -10.08 9.02
C LEU A 74 -20.80 -9.05 10.15
N GLU A 75 -20.91 -7.76 9.81
CA GLU A 75 -21.22 -6.72 10.81
C GLU A 75 -22.63 -6.88 11.37
N LEU A 76 -23.61 -7.13 10.51
CA LEU A 76 -24.99 -7.28 10.93
C LEU A 76 -25.15 -8.49 11.87
N SER A 77 -24.44 -9.60 11.63
CA SER A 77 -24.54 -10.80 12.44
C SER A 77 -24.02 -10.62 13.88
N THR A 78 -23.14 -9.64 14.14
CA THR A 78 -22.71 -9.31 15.52
C THR A 78 -23.67 -8.37 16.25
N GLN A 79 -24.53 -7.66 15.52
CA GLN A 79 -25.41 -6.61 16.07
C GLN A 79 -26.84 -7.10 16.32
N VAL A 80 -27.34 -8.05 15.52
CA VAL A 80 -28.73 -8.49 15.61
C VAL A 80 -28.93 -9.54 16.70
N LYS A 81 -30.07 -9.46 17.40
CA LYS A 81 -30.46 -10.47 18.39
C LYS A 81 -30.77 -11.85 17.76
N ARG A 82 -31.16 -11.86 16.48
CA ARG A 82 -31.50 -13.07 15.71
C ARG A 82 -30.66 -13.08 14.42
N PRO A 83 -29.41 -13.60 14.47
CA PRO A 83 -28.58 -13.74 13.29
C PRO A 83 -29.15 -14.82 12.34
N PRO A 84 -28.61 -14.97 11.12
CA PRO A 84 -28.96 -16.09 10.26
C PRO A 84 -28.53 -17.42 10.91
N ASP A 85 -29.11 -18.52 10.45
CA ASP A 85 -28.66 -19.85 10.84
C ASP A 85 -27.31 -20.18 10.20
N VAL A 86 -27.15 -19.82 8.92
CA VAL A 86 -25.94 -20.03 8.12
C VAL A 86 -25.50 -18.72 7.47
N LEU A 87 -24.22 -18.42 7.59
CA LEU A 87 -23.56 -17.37 6.80
C LEU A 87 -22.63 -18.01 5.77
N VAL A 88 -22.63 -17.51 4.53
CA VAL A 88 -21.75 -17.98 3.45
C VAL A 88 -21.07 -16.82 2.74
N GLY A 89 -19.79 -16.91 2.44
CA GLY A 89 -19.14 -15.88 1.65
C GLY A 89 -17.64 -16.02 1.55
N ARG A 90 -17.04 -15.05 0.86
CA ARG A 90 -15.59 -14.95 0.70
C ARG A 90 -14.91 -14.92 2.06
N ALA A 91 -13.84 -15.71 2.19
CA ALA A 91 -13.00 -15.72 3.38
C ALA A 91 -12.29 -14.38 3.55
N GLY A 92 -12.00 -14.04 4.81
CA GLY A 92 -11.38 -12.77 5.15
C GLY A 92 -11.52 -12.43 6.64
N PRO A 93 -11.03 -11.25 7.04
CA PRO A 93 -10.79 -10.90 8.45
C PRO A 93 -12.04 -10.96 9.33
N GLY A 94 -13.22 -10.65 8.77
CA GLY A 94 -14.46 -10.66 9.53
C GLY A 94 -14.91 -12.04 10.02
N TRP A 95 -14.47 -13.12 9.37
CA TRP A 95 -14.74 -14.48 9.85
C TRP A 95 -14.02 -14.79 11.16
N GLN A 96 -12.79 -14.30 11.29
CA GLN A 96 -12.01 -14.46 12.53
C GLN A 96 -12.63 -13.70 13.70
N THR A 97 -13.26 -12.54 13.44
CA THR A 97 -13.99 -11.82 14.48
C THR A 97 -15.14 -12.67 15.02
N LEU A 98 -15.89 -13.34 14.15
CA LEU A 98 -16.96 -14.24 14.61
C LEU A 98 -16.44 -15.43 15.43
N GLU A 99 -15.30 -16.02 15.06
CA GLU A 99 -14.64 -17.06 15.87
C GLU A 99 -14.23 -16.53 17.26
N ARG A 100 -13.54 -15.38 17.29
CA ARG A 100 -13.06 -14.74 18.53
C ARG A 100 -14.21 -14.40 19.47
N GLU A 101 -15.31 -13.86 18.93
CA GLU A 101 -16.51 -13.52 19.68
C GLU A 101 -17.39 -14.75 20.00
N LYS A 102 -16.97 -15.97 19.59
CA LYS A 102 -17.68 -17.23 19.80
C LYS A 102 -19.10 -17.23 19.21
N LEU A 103 -19.26 -16.53 18.09
CA LEU A 103 -20.52 -16.41 17.35
C LEU A 103 -20.73 -17.52 16.33
N LEU A 104 -19.74 -18.41 16.14
CA LEU A 104 -19.82 -19.60 15.30
C LEU A 104 -19.95 -20.85 16.16
N ALA A 105 -21.01 -21.63 15.94
CA ALA A 105 -21.14 -23.00 16.42
C ALA A 105 -20.28 -23.97 15.59
N ARG A 106 -20.08 -23.66 14.31
CA ARG A 106 -19.25 -24.40 13.36
C ARG A 106 -18.67 -23.46 12.30
N GLY A 107 -17.48 -23.78 11.81
CA GLY A 107 -16.76 -22.99 10.82
C GLY A 107 -15.90 -21.87 11.43
N PRO A 108 -15.26 -21.04 10.59
CA PRO A 108 -15.40 -21.00 9.13
C PRO A 108 -14.79 -22.23 8.45
N GLU A 109 -15.60 -22.91 7.62
CA GLU A 109 -15.16 -24.04 6.80
C GLU A 109 -15.19 -23.67 5.33
N PHE A 110 -14.14 -24.00 4.59
CA PHE A 110 -14.02 -23.71 3.17
C PHE A 110 -14.77 -24.76 2.35
N PHE A 111 -15.57 -24.32 1.38
CA PHE A 111 -16.32 -25.23 0.50
C PHE A 111 -15.93 -25.10 -0.98
N ALA A 112 -15.36 -23.97 -1.37
CA ALA A 112 -14.94 -23.72 -2.75
C ALA A 112 -13.94 -22.56 -2.86
N ILE A 113 -13.33 -22.39 -4.04
CA ILE A 113 -12.49 -21.24 -4.41
C ILE A 113 -13.09 -20.56 -5.64
N ASP A 114 -13.12 -19.23 -5.63
CA ASP A 114 -13.55 -18.38 -6.75
C ASP A 114 -12.33 -17.57 -7.25
N PRO A 115 -11.48 -18.17 -8.10
CA PRO A 115 -10.25 -17.53 -8.57
C PRO A 115 -10.58 -16.32 -9.45
N PHE A 116 -9.68 -15.35 -9.51
CA PHE A 116 -9.74 -14.29 -10.50
C PHE A 116 -9.19 -14.77 -11.83
N VAL A 117 -9.85 -14.39 -12.90
CA VAL A 117 -9.50 -14.74 -14.29
C VAL A 117 -9.55 -13.48 -15.14
N ILE A 118 -8.87 -13.52 -16.28
CA ILE A 118 -8.98 -12.48 -17.31
C ILE A 118 -10.08 -12.89 -18.28
N ILE A 119 -10.97 -11.96 -18.60
CA ILE A 119 -11.96 -12.10 -19.68
C ILE A 119 -11.61 -11.19 -20.84
N THR A 120 -11.85 -11.65 -22.06
CA THR A 120 -11.66 -10.90 -23.31
C THR A 120 -12.88 -11.05 -24.23
N PRO A 121 -13.04 -10.22 -25.27
CA PRO A 121 -14.02 -10.48 -26.31
C PRO A 121 -13.80 -11.86 -26.95
N LYS A 122 -14.87 -12.50 -27.41
CA LYS A 122 -14.76 -13.81 -28.09
C LYS A 122 -13.75 -13.76 -29.24
N GLY A 123 -12.88 -14.76 -29.30
CA GLY A 123 -11.77 -14.85 -30.25
C GLY A 123 -10.50 -14.12 -29.79
N ASN A 124 -10.55 -13.40 -28.66
CA ASN A 124 -9.42 -12.70 -28.04
C ASN A 124 -8.62 -11.84 -29.05
N PRO A 125 -9.25 -10.81 -29.65
CA PRO A 125 -8.65 -10.04 -30.75
C PRO A 125 -7.36 -9.29 -30.35
N ALA A 126 -7.23 -8.92 -29.08
CA ALA A 126 -6.03 -8.28 -28.55
C ALA A 126 -4.91 -9.28 -28.19
N GLY A 127 -5.14 -10.59 -28.35
CA GLY A 127 -4.14 -11.63 -28.13
C GLY A 127 -3.62 -11.69 -26.69
N ILE A 128 -4.49 -11.54 -25.70
CA ILE A 128 -4.15 -11.61 -24.27
C ILE A 128 -3.96 -13.07 -23.87
N GLN A 129 -2.85 -13.42 -23.23
CA GLN A 129 -2.55 -14.78 -22.79
C GLN A 129 -2.20 -14.84 -21.31
N GLU A 130 -1.73 -13.73 -20.73
CA GLU A 130 -1.34 -13.66 -19.33
C GLU A 130 -1.55 -12.27 -18.73
N LEU A 131 -1.25 -12.13 -17.43
CA LEU A 131 -1.43 -10.88 -16.69
C LEU A 131 -0.59 -9.72 -17.25
N ASP A 132 0.62 -10.02 -17.73
CA ASP A 132 1.54 -9.01 -18.28
C ASP A 132 1.01 -8.33 -19.54
N ASP A 133 0.21 -9.06 -20.34
CA ASP A 133 -0.39 -8.55 -21.56
C ASP A 133 -1.37 -7.40 -21.32
N LEU A 134 -1.94 -7.31 -20.11
CA LEU A 134 -2.83 -6.21 -19.71
C LEU A 134 -2.12 -4.85 -19.67
N GLY A 135 -0.79 -4.86 -19.54
CA GLY A 135 0.05 -3.67 -19.55
C GLY A 135 0.69 -3.36 -20.91
N ARG A 136 0.37 -4.09 -21.98
CA ARG A 136 0.91 -3.79 -23.32
C ARG A 136 0.31 -2.50 -23.86
N GLU A 137 1.12 -1.72 -24.57
CA GLU A 137 0.66 -0.51 -25.25
C GLU A 137 -0.48 -0.85 -26.24
N GLY A 138 -1.52 -0.03 -26.26
CA GLY A 138 -2.69 -0.21 -27.12
C GLY A 138 -3.76 -1.18 -26.60
N VAL A 139 -3.51 -1.93 -25.53
CA VAL A 139 -4.53 -2.75 -24.85
C VAL A 139 -5.44 -1.85 -24.02
N ARG A 140 -6.76 -2.02 -24.12
CA ARG A 140 -7.75 -1.28 -23.32
C ARG A 140 -8.29 -2.15 -22.20
N THR A 141 -8.08 -1.75 -20.96
CA THR A 141 -8.55 -2.48 -19.78
C THR A 141 -9.74 -1.78 -19.13
N THR A 142 -10.48 -2.48 -18.28
CA THR A 142 -11.51 -1.89 -17.42
C THR A 142 -11.50 -2.52 -16.04
N TYR A 143 -11.88 -1.74 -15.04
CA TYR A 143 -12.00 -2.16 -13.64
C TYR A 143 -13.09 -1.33 -12.94
N ALA A 144 -13.49 -1.75 -11.74
CA ALA A 144 -14.60 -1.13 -11.01
C ALA A 144 -14.15 -0.60 -9.63
N PRO A 145 -13.38 0.51 -9.57
CA PRO A 145 -12.81 1.00 -8.32
C PRO A 145 -13.87 1.42 -7.30
N TYR A 146 -15.07 1.83 -7.74
CA TYR A 146 -16.15 2.27 -6.85
C TYR A 146 -17.09 1.11 -6.44
N ALA A 147 -16.81 -0.12 -6.88
CA ALA A 147 -17.66 -1.26 -6.55
C ALA A 147 -17.67 -1.56 -5.06
N MET A 148 -18.87 -1.92 -4.57
CA MET A 148 -19.11 -2.29 -3.18
C MET A 148 -18.10 -3.33 -2.67
N ARG A 149 -17.58 -3.08 -1.47
CA ARG A 149 -16.47 -3.82 -0.88
C ARG A 149 -16.79 -5.31 -0.69
N PRO A 150 -15.79 -6.21 -0.79
CA PRO A 150 -14.40 -5.94 -1.18
C PRO A 150 -14.17 -5.89 -2.71
N ARG A 151 -15.22 -5.99 -3.54
CA ARG A 151 -15.06 -6.29 -4.99
C ARG A 151 -14.19 -5.28 -5.74
N GLY A 152 -14.34 -3.99 -5.47
CA GLY A 152 -13.57 -2.95 -6.14
C GLY A 152 -12.06 -3.00 -5.85
N LYS A 153 -11.66 -3.63 -4.74
CA LYS A 153 -10.25 -3.72 -4.33
C LYS A 153 -9.54 -4.95 -4.86
N CYS A 154 -10.26 -6.04 -5.15
CA CYS A 154 -9.62 -7.32 -5.44
C CYS A 154 -8.68 -7.26 -6.66
N PRO A 155 -9.09 -6.71 -7.82
CA PRO A 155 -8.18 -6.58 -8.96
C PRO A 155 -6.96 -5.73 -8.63
N SER A 156 -7.14 -4.58 -7.97
CA SER A 156 -6.04 -3.69 -7.58
C SER A 156 -5.05 -4.35 -6.62
N HIS A 157 -5.53 -5.12 -5.64
CA HIS A 157 -4.66 -5.90 -4.75
C HIS A 157 -3.90 -6.98 -5.52
N LEU A 158 -4.55 -7.73 -6.41
CA LEU A 158 -3.91 -8.74 -7.24
C LEU A 158 -2.80 -8.10 -8.09
N MET A 159 -3.09 -6.98 -8.74
CA MET A 159 -2.12 -6.24 -9.56
C MET A 159 -0.97 -5.66 -8.73
N ALA A 160 -1.24 -5.14 -7.53
CA ALA A 160 -0.21 -4.64 -6.63
C ALA A 160 0.73 -5.76 -6.14
N GLN A 161 0.20 -6.96 -5.84
CA GLN A 161 1.05 -8.11 -5.49
C GLN A 161 1.82 -8.63 -6.71
N ALA A 162 1.19 -8.66 -7.88
CA ALA A 162 1.85 -9.06 -9.11
C ALA A 162 3.00 -8.12 -9.46
N ASP A 163 2.79 -6.81 -9.35
CA ASP A 163 3.81 -5.78 -9.54
C ASP A 163 5.00 -5.95 -8.60
N ALA A 164 4.73 -6.19 -7.32
CA ALA A 164 5.76 -6.25 -6.28
C ALA A 164 6.57 -7.55 -6.25
N GLU A 165 6.00 -8.66 -6.72
CA GLU A 165 6.65 -9.98 -6.65
C GLU A 165 7.14 -10.52 -7.99
N PHE A 166 6.45 -10.21 -9.10
CA PHE A 166 6.67 -10.88 -10.38
C PHE A 166 6.98 -9.92 -11.52
N HIS A 167 6.23 -8.81 -11.62
CA HIS A 167 6.14 -7.99 -12.84
C HIS A 167 6.27 -6.49 -12.57
N PRO A 168 7.47 -5.97 -12.29
CA PRO A 168 7.65 -4.57 -11.94
C PRO A 168 7.04 -3.58 -12.96
N GLY A 169 6.21 -2.67 -12.46
CA GLY A 169 5.50 -1.65 -13.24
C GLY A 169 4.20 -2.12 -13.88
N LEU A 170 3.80 -3.40 -13.73
CA LEU A 170 2.58 -3.92 -14.35
C LEU A 170 1.32 -3.22 -13.86
N ALA A 171 1.23 -2.90 -12.56
CA ALA A 171 0.05 -2.23 -12.02
C ALA A 171 -0.16 -0.84 -12.65
N GLU A 172 0.94 -0.11 -12.90
CA GLU A 172 0.89 1.20 -13.54
C GLU A 172 0.49 1.11 -15.01
N ARG A 173 1.13 0.20 -15.76
CA ARG A 173 0.79 -0.03 -17.18
C ARG A 173 -0.68 -0.41 -17.34
N TRP A 174 -1.18 -1.30 -16.47
CA TRP A 174 -2.59 -1.70 -16.45
C TRP A 174 -3.53 -0.52 -16.16
N LEU A 175 -3.20 0.33 -15.19
CA LEU A 175 -3.99 1.53 -14.87
C LEU A 175 -3.98 2.55 -16.01
N ASN A 176 -2.83 2.78 -16.65
CA ASN A 176 -2.71 3.69 -17.79
C ASN A 176 -3.55 3.22 -18.99
N ASN A 177 -3.76 1.90 -19.11
CA ASN A 177 -4.59 1.28 -20.14
C ASN A 177 -6.09 1.30 -19.81
N CYS A 178 -6.51 1.76 -18.63
CA CYS A 178 -7.91 1.71 -18.23
C CYS A 178 -8.75 2.79 -18.94
N VAL A 179 -9.71 2.38 -19.76
CA VAL A 179 -10.55 3.29 -20.56
C VAL A 179 -11.77 3.84 -19.83
N ALA A 180 -12.27 3.15 -18.80
CA ALA A 180 -13.37 3.65 -17.97
C ALA A 180 -13.45 2.92 -16.62
N PRO A 181 -13.39 3.64 -15.48
CA PRO A 181 -13.69 3.06 -14.18
C PRO A 181 -15.21 2.88 -14.02
N LEU A 182 -15.63 1.71 -13.55
CA LEU A 182 -17.04 1.38 -13.31
C LEU A 182 -17.44 1.48 -11.82
N THR A 183 -18.74 1.52 -11.57
CA THR A 183 -19.32 1.58 -10.22
C THR A 183 -19.75 0.22 -9.67
N CYS A 184 -19.88 -0.80 -10.52
CA CYS A 184 -20.27 -2.14 -10.11
C CYS A 184 -19.36 -3.18 -10.77
N GLY A 185 -18.90 -4.16 -9.97
CA GLY A 185 -18.05 -5.24 -10.48
C GLY A 185 -18.79 -6.24 -11.38
N LEU A 186 -20.14 -6.31 -11.32
CA LEU A 186 -20.94 -7.16 -12.22
C LEU A 186 -21.00 -6.58 -13.64
N ASP A 187 -20.76 -5.28 -13.79
CA ASP A 187 -20.83 -4.60 -15.08
C ASP A 187 -19.50 -4.72 -15.85
N LEU A 188 -18.46 -5.36 -15.29
CA LEU A 188 -17.15 -5.49 -15.92
C LEU A 188 -17.18 -6.25 -17.26
N SER A 189 -18.15 -7.13 -17.47
CA SER A 189 -18.33 -7.80 -18.77
C SER A 189 -18.92 -6.88 -19.84
N GLU A 190 -19.63 -5.81 -19.47
CA GLU A 190 -20.37 -4.98 -20.43
C GLU A 190 -19.45 -4.25 -21.42
N PRO A 191 -18.35 -3.57 -21.01
CA PRO A 191 -17.38 -3.01 -21.94
C PRO A 191 -16.68 -4.05 -22.82
N ILE A 192 -16.47 -5.27 -22.32
CA ILE A 192 -15.85 -6.38 -23.07
C ILE A 192 -16.80 -6.84 -24.17
N LEU A 193 -18.06 -7.09 -23.82
CA LEU A 193 -19.10 -7.52 -24.76
C LEU A 193 -19.42 -6.45 -25.82
N ALA A 194 -19.23 -5.18 -25.49
CA ALA A 194 -19.40 -4.05 -26.40
C ALA A 194 -18.14 -3.74 -27.24
N GLY A 195 -17.02 -4.44 -27.04
CA GLY A 195 -15.74 -4.16 -27.72
C GLY A 195 -15.10 -2.81 -27.34
N ARG A 196 -15.57 -2.19 -26.25
CA ARG A 196 -15.04 -0.93 -25.70
C ARG A 196 -13.78 -1.15 -24.87
N ALA A 197 -13.61 -2.35 -24.31
CA ALA A 197 -12.39 -2.81 -23.65
C ALA A 197 -11.98 -4.18 -24.20
N ASP A 198 -10.69 -4.47 -24.12
CA ASP A 198 -10.07 -5.70 -24.61
C ASP A 198 -9.92 -6.74 -23.50
N ALA A 199 -9.79 -6.31 -22.24
CA ALA A 199 -9.66 -7.22 -21.11
C ALA A 199 -10.18 -6.66 -19.77
N ALA A 200 -10.66 -7.55 -18.90
CA ALA A 200 -10.99 -7.25 -17.51
C ALA A 200 -10.64 -8.42 -16.58
N ILE A 201 -10.32 -8.12 -15.32
CA ILE A 201 -10.11 -9.13 -14.26
C ILE A 201 -11.43 -9.31 -13.51
N VAL A 202 -11.97 -10.52 -13.52
CA VAL A 202 -13.26 -10.85 -12.88
C VAL A 202 -13.16 -12.15 -12.08
N PRO A 203 -14.03 -12.38 -11.07
CA PRO A 203 -14.14 -13.70 -10.46
C PRO A 203 -14.64 -14.73 -11.47
N ARG A 204 -14.06 -15.93 -11.47
CA ARG A 204 -14.38 -17.00 -12.41
C ARG A 204 -15.86 -17.35 -12.40
N SER A 205 -16.54 -17.30 -11.26
CA SER A 205 -17.97 -17.61 -11.21
C SER A 205 -18.83 -16.71 -12.11
N THR A 206 -18.39 -15.47 -12.34
CA THR A 206 -19.12 -14.53 -13.23
C THR A 206 -19.02 -14.90 -14.70
N THR A 207 -17.99 -15.66 -15.11
CA THR A 207 -17.82 -16.07 -16.50
C THR A 207 -18.79 -17.17 -16.91
N CYS A 208 -19.41 -17.85 -15.94
CA CYS A 208 -20.38 -18.92 -16.17
C CYS A 208 -21.84 -18.41 -16.31
N LEU A 209 -22.07 -17.10 -16.13
CA LEU A 209 -23.41 -16.52 -16.25
C LEU A 209 -23.94 -16.66 -17.69
N PRO A 210 -25.22 -16.99 -17.88
CA PRO A 210 -25.80 -17.18 -19.23
C PRO A 210 -25.62 -15.97 -20.16
N ALA A 211 -25.61 -14.76 -19.59
CA ALA A 211 -25.45 -13.52 -20.35
C ALA A 211 -24.04 -13.36 -20.97
N VAL A 212 -23.02 -14.07 -20.45
CA VAL A 212 -21.61 -13.86 -20.80
C VAL A 212 -20.89 -15.12 -21.32
N ARG A 213 -21.23 -16.31 -20.83
CA ARG A 213 -20.39 -17.53 -20.95
C ARG A 213 -19.99 -17.96 -22.37
N GLU A 214 -20.81 -17.67 -23.37
CA GLU A 214 -20.53 -18.02 -24.79
C GLU A 214 -19.95 -16.85 -25.60
N ARG A 215 -19.85 -15.66 -25.00
CA ARG A 215 -19.55 -14.40 -25.69
C ARG A 215 -18.19 -13.81 -25.34
N ILE A 216 -17.45 -14.49 -24.47
CA ILE A 216 -16.13 -14.10 -24.00
C ILE A 216 -15.17 -15.29 -24.16
N ASP A 217 -13.88 -15.02 -24.10
CA ASP A 217 -12.88 -16.02 -23.77
C ASP A 217 -12.35 -15.77 -22.35
N VAL A 218 -11.94 -16.84 -21.68
CA VAL A 218 -11.45 -16.83 -20.30
C VAL A 218 -10.01 -17.31 -20.29
N ILE A 219 -9.14 -16.53 -19.66
CA ILE A 219 -7.72 -16.81 -19.51
C ILE A 219 -7.43 -16.94 -18.01
N ASP A 220 -6.83 -18.06 -17.62
CA ASP A 220 -6.46 -18.30 -16.24
C ASP A 220 -5.24 -17.44 -15.85
N ILE A 221 -5.32 -16.79 -14.70
CA ILE A 221 -4.21 -16.02 -14.12
C ILE A 221 -3.23 -16.98 -13.43
N GLY A 222 -3.72 -18.09 -12.89
CA GLY A 222 -2.93 -19.13 -12.21
C GLY A 222 -2.76 -18.91 -10.70
N PRO A 223 -2.50 -19.98 -9.94
CA PRO A 223 -2.49 -19.96 -8.47
C PRO A 223 -1.35 -19.12 -7.86
N LYS A 224 -0.22 -18.96 -8.57
CA LYS A 224 0.95 -18.23 -8.04
C LYS A 224 0.64 -16.78 -7.68
N TYR A 225 -0.16 -16.06 -8.48
CA TYR A 225 -0.52 -14.67 -8.21
C TYR A 225 -1.56 -14.57 -7.09
N HIS A 226 -2.51 -15.50 -7.06
CA HIS A 226 -3.49 -15.59 -5.98
C HIS A 226 -2.83 -15.86 -4.62
N ALA A 227 -1.81 -16.73 -4.59
CA ALA A 227 -1.06 -17.03 -3.37
C ALA A 227 -0.33 -15.79 -2.80
N ALA A 228 0.10 -14.85 -3.64
CA ALA A 228 0.67 -13.58 -3.19
C ALA A 228 -0.35 -12.70 -2.46
N MET A 229 -1.66 -12.90 -2.69
CA MET A 229 -2.75 -12.20 -2.00
C MET A 229 -2.97 -12.63 -0.54
N LYS A 230 -2.18 -13.57 0.02
CA LYS A 230 -2.32 -14.07 1.41
C LYS A 230 -2.23 -13.01 2.52
N SER A 231 -1.78 -11.81 2.17
CA SER A 231 -1.74 -10.65 3.09
C SER A 231 -2.84 -9.62 2.82
N CYS A 232 -3.62 -9.82 1.77
CA CYS A 232 -4.73 -8.96 1.38
C CYS A 232 -6.01 -9.36 2.12
N ARG A 233 -6.90 -8.38 2.31
CA ARG A 233 -8.19 -8.59 3.00
C ARG A 233 -9.20 -9.40 2.20
N ALA A 234 -8.99 -9.51 0.90
CA ALA A 234 -9.90 -10.15 -0.04
C ALA A 234 -9.14 -11.23 -0.80
N VAL A 235 -9.48 -12.49 -0.51
CA VAL A 235 -8.86 -13.67 -1.11
C VAL A 235 -9.88 -14.50 -1.91
N PRO A 236 -9.46 -15.32 -2.87
CA PRO A 236 -10.35 -16.20 -3.65
C PRO A 236 -11.26 -17.16 -2.86
N PRO A 237 -10.80 -17.82 -1.77
CA PRO A 237 -11.58 -18.86 -1.09
C PRO A 237 -12.94 -18.40 -0.55
N GLN A 238 -13.91 -19.31 -0.60
CA GLN A 238 -15.26 -19.15 -0.06
C GLN A 238 -15.46 -20.11 1.11
N CYS A 239 -16.09 -19.61 2.17
CA CYS A 239 -16.37 -20.36 3.38
C CYS A 239 -17.81 -20.18 3.86
N PHE A 240 -18.25 -21.07 4.73
CA PHE A 240 -19.50 -20.95 5.47
C PHE A 240 -19.24 -21.03 6.99
N GLY A 241 -20.23 -20.59 7.76
CA GLY A 241 -20.27 -20.80 9.21
C GLY A 241 -21.70 -20.94 9.70
N VAL A 242 -21.90 -21.78 10.71
CA VAL A 242 -23.18 -21.93 11.42
C VAL A 242 -23.11 -21.07 12.67
N LEU A 243 -24.11 -20.22 12.89
CA LEU A 243 -24.09 -19.24 13.98
C LEU A 243 -24.52 -19.89 15.30
N THR A 244 -23.93 -19.48 16.42
CA THR A 244 -24.23 -20.03 17.76
C THR A 244 -25.70 -19.87 18.17
N ASN A 245 -26.35 -18.79 17.71
CA ASN A 245 -27.76 -18.50 17.97
C ASN A 245 -28.67 -18.86 16.78
N ALA A 246 -28.29 -19.85 15.97
CA ALA A 246 -29.15 -20.40 14.92
C ALA A 246 -30.51 -20.82 15.51
N GLY A 247 -31.60 -20.37 14.89
CA GLY A 247 -32.96 -20.81 15.19
C GLY A 247 -33.23 -22.27 14.81
N ASN A 248 -32.43 -22.85 13.91
CA ASN A 248 -32.51 -24.27 13.56
C ASN A 248 -31.11 -24.90 13.33
N PRO A 249 -30.35 -25.22 14.39
CA PRO A 249 -28.97 -25.66 14.30
C PRO A 249 -28.80 -27.01 13.57
N ASP A 250 -29.73 -27.95 13.75
CA ASP A 250 -29.67 -29.26 13.09
C ASP A 250 -29.83 -29.12 11.57
N LEU A 251 -30.83 -28.36 11.13
CA LEU A 251 -31.06 -28.10 9.71
C LEU A 251 -29.93 -27.28 9.09
N ALA A 252 -29.32 -26.36 9.87
CA ALA A 252 -28.15 -25.60 9.46
C ALA A 252 -26.93 -26.50 9.25
N GLY A 253 -26.72 -27.48 10.12
CA GLY A 253 -25.69 -28.52 9.98
C GLY A 253 -25.87 -29.31 8.69
N VAL A 254 -27.09 -29.84 8.46
CA VAL A 254 -27.42 -30.57 7.23
C VAL A 254 -27.22 -29.71 5.97
N PHE A 255 -27.56 -28.43 6.03
CA PHE A 255 -27.35 -27.49 4.94
C PHE A 255 -25.87 -27.32 4.59
N VAL A 256 -25.01 -27.11 5.58
CA VAL A 256 -23.59 -26.90 5.30
C VAL A 256 -22.86 -28.21 4.93
N ASP A 257 -23.28 -29.35 5.48
CA ASP A 257 -22.77 -30.66 5.07
C ASP A 257 -23.12 -30.95 3.61
N GLY A 258 -24.36 -30.66 3.21
CA GLY A 258 -24.79 -30.81 1.82
C GLY A 258 -24.03 -29.92 0.83
N MET A 259 -23.36 -28.84 1.28
CA MET A 259 -22.48 -28.04 0.42
C MET A 259 -21.14 -28.76 0.15
N LEU A 260 -20.72 -29.64 1.06
CA LEU A 260 -19.49 -30.43 0.98
C LEU A 260 -19.70 -31.78 0.29
N GLU A 261 -20.93 -32.28 0.24
CA GLU A 261 -21.31 -33.50 -0.48
C GLU A 261 -21.13 -33.39 -2.01
N PRO A 262 -20.95 -34.51 -2.74
CA PRO A 262 -20.68 -34.51 -4.18
C PRO A 262 -21.67 -33.69 -5.02
N ASP A 263 -22.97 -33.78 -4.75
CA ASP A 263 -23.99 -33.02 -5.49
C ASP A 263 -23.88 -31.51 -5.26
N GLY A 264 -23.51 -31.08 -4.04
CA GLY A 264 -23.26 -29.68 -3.70
C GLY A 264 -21.99 -29.17 -4.36
N GLN A 265 -20.90 -29.94 -4.25
CA GLN A 265 -19.62 -29.64 -4.90
C GLN A 265 -19.77 -29.54 -6.43
N GLN A 266 -20.52 -30.45 -7.06
CA GLN A 266 -20.81 -30.39 -8.49
C GLN A 266 -21.63 -29.15 -8.87
N LEU A 267 -22.62 -28.76 -8.07
CA LEU A 267 -23.37 -27.52 -8.30
C LEU A 267 -22.41 -26.32 -8.29
N PHE A 268 -21.50 -26.22 -7.33
CA PHE A 268 -20.54 -25.11 -7.31
C PHE A 268 -19.60 -25.13 -8.52
N ALA A 269 -19.17 -26.32 -8.98
CA ALA A 269 -18.41 -26.48 -10.21
C ALA A 269 -19.17 -25.96 -11.45
N ASP A 270 -20.47 -26.26 -11.57
CA ASP A 270 -21.32 -25.81 -12.68
C ASP A 270 -21.43 -24.27 -12.73
N PHE A 271 -21.28 -23.60 -11.59
CA PHE A 271 -21.23 -22.13 -11.47
C PHE A 271 -19.81 -21.55 -11.54
N GLY A 272 -18.80 -22.35 -11.91
CA GLY A 272 -17.44 -21.88 -12.15
C GLY A 272 -16.55 -21.77 -10.92
N TYR A 273 -17.02 -22.20 -9.74
CA TYR A 273 -16.16 -22.33 -8.57
C TYR A 273 -15.27 -23.57 -8.70
N LEU A 274 -14.11 -23.56 -8.05
CA LEU A 274 -13.30 -24.75 -7.81
C LEU A 274 -13.78 -25.41 -6.50
N PRO A 275 -14.42 -26.58 -6.54
CA PRO A 275 -14.87 -27.26 -5.33
C PRO A 275 -13.67 -27.61 -4.43
N ILE A 276 -13.81 -27.50 -3.10
CA ILE A 276 -12.67 -27.74 -2.17
C ILE A 276 -12.13 -29.17 -2.24
N THR A 277 -12.96 -30.10 -2.72
CA THR A 277 -12.63 -31.51 -2.93
C THR A 277 -11.87 -31.78 -4.23
N SER A 278 -11.73 -30.78 -5.12
CA SER A 278 -11.08 -30.95 -6.42
C SER A 278 -9.54 -30.87 -6.30
N PRO A 279 -8.79 -31.55 -7.19
CA PRO A 279 -7.33 -31.43 -7.24
C PRO A 279 -6.85 -29.98 -7.47
N GLU A 280 -7.56 -29.21 -8.29
CA GLU A 280 -7.22 -27.81 -8.62
C GLU A 280 -7.31 -26.90 -7.39
N ALA A 281 -8.23 -27.18 -6.47
CA ALA A 281 -8.34 -26.43 -5.22
C ALA A 281 -7.09 -26.57 -4.33
N GLN A 282 -6.36 -27.69 -4.43
CA GLN A 282 -5.14 -27.92 -3.65
C GLN A 282 -3.99 -26.98 -4.06
N GLU A 283 -3.99 -26.47 -5.29
CA GLU A 283 -3.01 -25.46 -5.73
C GLU A 283 -3.15 -24.14 -4.96
N TYR A 284 -4.30 -23.93 -4.32
CA TYR A 284 -4.62 -22.75 -3.51
C TYR A 284 -4.54 -23.03 -2.00
N ALA A 285 -3.99 -24.18 -1.58
CA ALA A 285 -3.94 -24.57 -0.16
C ALA A 285 -3.33 -23.50 0.76
N ALA A 286 -2.36 -22.73 0.25
CA ALA A 286 -1.75 -21.62 0.97
C ALA A 286 -2.71 -20.45 1.30
N LEU A 287 -3.94 -20.45 0.76
CA LEU A 287 -4.98 -19.46 1.01
C LEU A 287 -6.15 -20.02 1.84
N LEU A 288 -6.17 -21.32 2.14
CA LEU A 288 -7.24 -21.99 2.90
C LEU A 288 -7.08 -21.79 4.42
N GLU A 289 -6.82 -20.55 4.81
CA GLU A 289 -6.76 -20.10 6.20
C GLU A 289 -7.37 -18.69 6.27
N VAL A 290 -8.03 -18.36 7.38
CA VAL A 290 -8.52 -17.00 7.60
C VAL A 290 -7.37 -16.11 8.07
N PHE A 291 -6.91 -15.23 7.19
CA PHE A 291 -5.80 -14.31 7.49
C PHE A 291 -6.25 -13.09 8.29
N THR A 292 -5.45 -12.74 9.31
CA THR A 292 -5.57 -11.49 10.06
C THR A 292 -4.71 -10.39 9.45
N PRO A 293 -5.29 -9.32 8.88
CA PRO A 293 -4.52 -8.19 8.38
C PRO A 293 -3.86 -7.48 9.57
N GLN A 294 -2.60 -7.10 9.40
CA GLN A 294 -1.95 -6.20 10.33
C GLN A 294 -2.42 -4.76 10.06
N ASP A 295 -2.52 -3.94 11.10
CA ASP A 295 -2.81 -2.51 10.96
C ASP A 295 -1.57 -1.74 10.48
N GLY A 296 -1.19 -1.96 9.23
CA GLY A 296 -0.06 -1.31 8.57
C GLY A 296 -0.07 0.22 8.69
N PRO A 297 -1.20 0.91 8.39
CA PRO A 297 -1.30 2.35 8.56
C PRO A 297 -1.10 2.79 10.02
N GLY A 298 -1.68 2.07 11.00
CA GLY A 298 -1.44 2.36 12.41
C GLY A 298 0.05 2.27 12.78
N TRP A 299 0.79 1.27 12.28
CA TRP A 299 2.24 1.20 12.49
C TRP A 299 3.02 2.35 11.81
N GLN A 300 2.51 2.92 10.71
CA GLN A 300 3.08 4.14 10.13
C GLN A 300 2.84 5.36 11.02
N LEU A 301 1.65 5.48 11.63
CA LEU A 301 1.33 6.55 12.58
C LEU A 301 2.20 6.42 13.83
N HIS A 302 2.38 5.20 14.35
CA HIS A 302 3.30 4.94 15.45
C HIS A 302 4.72 5.42 15.12
N LEU A 303 5.24 5.09 13.94
CA LEU A 303 6.55 5.57 13.49
C LEU A 303 6.59 7.11 13.40
N ALA A 304 5.55 7.75 12.88
CA ALA A 304 5.47 9.21 12.78
C ALA A 304 5.49 9.87 14.18
N LYS A 305 4.71 9.35 15.13
CA LYS A 305 4.70 9.82 16.53
C LYS A 305 6.08 9.69 17.18
N ARG A 306 6.74 8.54 17.01
CA ARG A 306 8.10 8.32 17.53
C ARG A 306 9.11 9.30 16.95
N LEU A 307 9.03 9.60 15.66
CA LEU A 307 9.87 10.62 15.01
C LEU A 307 9.58 12.02 15.55
N PHE A 308 8.32 12.35 15.79
CA PHE A 308 7.92 13.63 16.39
C PHE A 308 8.49 13.79 17.81
N GLU A 309 8.29 12.79 18.67
CA GLU A 309 8.86 12.75 20.04
C GLU A 309 10.39 12.89 20.05
N ASP A 310 11.06 12.36 19.02
CA ASP A 310 12.51 12.42 18.85
C ASP A 310 13.00 13.75 18.20
N GLY A 311 12.10 14.71 17.94
CA GLY A 311 12.39 16.01 17.32
C GLY A 311 12.71 15.94 15.82
N ALA A 312 12.40 14.83 15.15
CA ALA A 312 12.62 14.61 13.72
C ALA A 312 11.40 15.03 12.88
N TYR A 313 10.93 16.27 13.09
CA TYR A 313 9.63 16.76 12.61
C TYR A 313 9.43 16.66 11.09
N ALA A 314 10.43 17.01 10.28
CA ALA A 314 10.32 16.89 8.81
C ALA A 314 10.13 15.42 8.37
N SER A 315 10.82 14.49 9.03
CA SER A 315 10.64 13.05 8.79
C SER A 315 9.28 12.55 9.28
N ALA A 316 8.79 13.06 10.41
CA ALA A 316 7.46 12.74 10.95
C ALA A 316 6.34 13.24 10.02
N MET A 317 6.36 14.52 9.61
CA MET A 317 5.39 15.12 8.69
C MET A 317 5.30 14.34 7.38
N ARG A 318 6.45 14.03 6.76
CA ARG A 318 6.50 13.23 5.55
C ARG A 318 5.89 11.83 5.76
N ARG A 319 6.04 11.23 6.95
CA ARG A 319 5.42 9.94 7.26
C ARG A 319 3.91 10.05 7.40
N CYS A 320 3.39 11.13 7.97
CA CYS A 320 1.96 11.40 8.00
C CYS A 320 1.36 11.50 6.59
N PHE A 321 2.00 12.26 5.68
CA PHE A 321 1.52 12.34 4.28
C PHE A 321 1.65 11.01 3.54
N THR A 322 2.70 10.22 3.83
CA THR A 322 2.83 8.86 3.30
C THR A 322 1.69 7.97 3.81
N LEU A 323 1.35 8.05 5.11
CA LEU A 323 0.22 7.31 5.67
C LEU A 323 -1.07 7.67 4.93
N TYR A 324 -1.39 8.95 4.87
CA TYR A 324 -2.62 9.46 4.25
C TYR A 324 -2.75 9.05 2.76
N ASN A 325 -1.74 9.33 1.93
CA ASN A 325 -1.86 9.09 0.48
C ASN A 325 -1.51 7.66 0.06
N VAL A 326 -0.51 7.03 0.69
CA VAL A 326 -0.02 5.71 0.24
C VAL A 326 -0.76 4.56 0.89
N PHE A 327 -1.18 4.72 2.15
CA PHE A 327 -1.84 3.68 2.93
C PHE A 327 -3.30 4.00 3.27
N GLY A 328 -3.73 5.23 3.00
CA GLY A 328 -5.10 5.68 3.20
C GLY A 328 -5.99 5.53 1.95
N PRO A 329 -7.27 5.90 2.05
CA PRO A 329 -7.87 6.44 3.25
C PRO A 329 -8.05 5.35 4.34
N CYS A 330 -7.90 5.72 5.62
CA CYS A 330 -7.98 4.80 6.77
C CYS A 330 -8.40 5.51 8.08
N LYS A 331 -8.66 4.75 9.16
CA LYS A 331 -9.07 5.30 10.47
C LYS A 331 -8.05 6.24 11.11
N HIS A 332 -6.79 6.17 10.69
CA HIS A 332 -5.68 6.92 11.29
C HIS A 332 -5.42 8.25 10.59
N ASP A 333 -6.13 8.55 9.49
CA ASP A 333 -5.88 9.73 8.68
C ASP A 333 -6.04 11.04 9.45
N PRO A 334 -7.13 11.31 10.21
CA PRO A 334 -7.26 12.58 10.94
C PRO A 334 -6.13 12.79 11.95
N ALA A 335 -5.76 11.73 12.67
CA ALA A 335 -4.67 11.76 13.63
C ALA A 335 -3.31 12.03 12.95
N ALA A 336 -3.08 11.42 11.78
CA ALA A 336 -1.87 11.65 11.00
C ALA A 336 -1.79 13.07 10.46
N LEU A 337 -2.89 13.61 9.92
CA LEU A 337 -2.97 14.98 9.43
C LEU A 337 -2.79 16.00 10.56
N LEU A 338 -3.40 15.78 11.72
CA LEU A 338 -3.21 16.64 12.89
C LEU A 338 -1.74 16.64 13.35
N LEU A 339 -1.10 15.47 13.40
CA LEU A 339 0.33 15.37 13.69
C LEU A 339 1.20 16.06 12.63
N ALA A 340 0.79 16.02 11.35
CA ALA A 340 1.48 16.75 10.28
C ALA A 340 1.39 18.26 10.48
N ALA A 341 0.22 18.78 10.86
CA ALA A 341 0.04 20.19 11.21
C ALA A 341 0.91 20.60 12.41
N GLN A 342 1.00 19.76 13.44
CA GLN A 342 1.92 19.98 14.57
C GLN A 342 3.38 20.01 14.11
N CYS A 343 3.80 19.08 13.24
CA CYS A 343 5.14 19.11 12.68
C CYS A 343 5.42 20.40 11.91
N ALA A 344 4.46 20.91 11.14
CA ALA A 344 4.61 22.15 10.40
C ALA A 344 4.82 23.35 11.33
N ILE A 345 4.09 23.43 12.45
CA ILE A 345 4.28 24.45 13.49
C ILE A 345 5.68 24.34 14.11
N GLU A 346 6.10 23.14 14.50
CA GLU A 346 7.44 22.88 15.08
C GLU A 346 8.59 23.19 14.11
N LEU A 347 8.34 23.09 12.80
CA LEU A 347 9.27 23.48 11.75
C LEU A 347 9.26 25.00 11.47
N GLY A 348 8.45 25.79 12.18
CA GLY A 348 8.32 27.23 11.99
C GLY A 348 7.50 27.62 10.77
N ALA A 349 6.65 26.73 10.25
CA ALA A 349 5.80 26.94 9.08
C ALA A 349 4.31 26.81 9.42
N PRO A 350 3.73 27.67 10.29
CA PRO A 350 2.32 27.60 10.67
C PRO A 350 1.36 27.77 9.48
N TRP A 351 1.81 28.41 8.39
CA TRP A 351 1.03 28.57 7.16
C TRP A 351 0.79 27.25 6.44
N ALA A 352 1.68 26.26 6.61
CA ALA A 352 1.48 24.92 6.07
C ALA A 352 0.50 24.09 6.92
N ALA A 353 0.30 24.46 8.19
CA ALA A 353 -0.63 23.77 9.08
C ALA A 353 -2.10 24.10 8.75
N GLU A 354 -2.40 25.36 8.40
CA GLU A 354 -3.76 25.85 8.10
C GLU A 354 -4.53 24.97 7.09
N PRO A 355 -4.04 24.75 5.84
CA PRO A 355 -4.78 23.94 4.86
C PRO A 355 -4.90 22.46 5.27
N ILE A 356 -3.97 21.94 6.08
CA ILE A 356 -4.05 20.58 6.62
C ILE A 356 -5.19 20.48 7.64
N LEU A 357 -5.34 21.49 8.51
CA LEU A 357 -6.39 21.54 9.53
C LEU A 357 -7.77 21.76 8.89
N GLU A 358 -7.87 22.68 7.93
CA GLU A 358 -9.10 22.89 7.16
C GLU A 358 -9.55 21.61 6.46
N LYS A 359 -8.61 20.85 5.91
CA LYS A 359 -8.90 19.54 5.31
C LYS A 359 -9.50 18.55 6.30
N ILE A 360 -8.99 18.48 7.53
CA ILE A 360 -9.57 17.61 8.57
C ILE A 360 -11.02 18.02 8.86
N ILE A 361 -11.26 19.32 9.02
CA ILE A 361 -12.58 19.89 9.35
C ILE A 361 -13.58 19.67 8.20
N ALA A 362 -13.12 19.80 6.95
CA ALA A 362 -13.97 19.68 5.77
C ALA A 362 -14.30 18.22 5.42
N ASP A 363 -13.32 17.32 5.55
CA ASP A 363 -13.46 15.95 5.04
C ASP A 363 -14.01 14.97 6.09
N TYR A 364 -13.84 15.24 7.40
CA TYR A 364 -14.18 14.27 8.45
C TYR A 364 -15.41 14.68 9.28
N PRO A 365 -16.29 13.71 9.64
CA PRO A 365 -16.25 12.30 9.26
C PRO A 365 -16.49 12.09 7.76
N LEU A 366 -15.70 11.19 7.14
CA LEU A 366 -15.81 10.93 5.70
C LEU A 366 -17.23 10.47 5.33
N PRO A 367 -17.76 10.92 4.18
CA PRO A 367 -19.08 10.52 3.74
C PRO A 367 -19.17 9.00 3.52
N GLY A 368 -20.33 8.43 3.85
CA GLY A 368 -20.60 6.99 3.72
C GLY A 368 -20.19 6.17 4.94
N LYS A 369 -20.00 4.86 4.76
CA LYS A 369 -19.53 3.93 5.80
C LYS A 369 -18.17 3.38 5.40
N PRO A 370 -17.04 3.98 5.81
CA PRO A 370 -15.69 3.48 5.52
C PRO A 370 -15.45 2.05 6.03
N GLU A 371 -14.55 1.30 5.38
CA GLU A 371 -14.31 -0.11 5.76
C GLU A 371 -13.79 -0.23 7.20
N TRP A 372 -13.03 0.76 7.66
CA TRP A 372 -12.45 0.80 9.00
C TRP A 372 -13.35 1.18 10.14
N LYS A 373 -14.57 1.64 9.85
CA LYS A 373 -15.63 1.75 10.87
C LYS A 373 -16.32 0.40 11.13
N SER A 374 -15.95 -0.64 10.39
CA SER A 374 -16.41 -2.00 10.61
C SER A 374 -15.84 -2.58 11.90
N SER A 375 -16.72 -2.97 12.83
CA SER A 375 -16.32 -3.67 14.06
C SER A 375 -15.75 -5.06 13.80
N VAL A 376 -15.96 -5.63 12.60
CA VAL A 376 -15.55 -7.01 12.30
C VAL A 376 -14.29 -7.13 11.46
N LEU A 377 -13.82 -6.08 10.79
CA LEU A 377 -12.71 -6.19 9.81
C LEU A 377 -11.31 -5.92 10.35
N PHE A 378 -11.16 -5.53 11.61
CA PHE A 378 -9.88 -5.09 12.15
C PHE A 378 -9.40 -5.97 13.30
N SER A 379 -8.11 -6.29 13.24
CA SER A 379 -7.37 -6.98 14.28
C SER A 379 -7.29 -6.13 15.54
N GLU A 380 -7.68 -6.71 16.69
CA GLU A 380 -7.47 -6.14 18.04
C GLU A 380 -6.01 -6.12 18.48
N LYS A 381 -5.04 -6.60 17.70
CA LYS A 381 -3.63 -6.42 18.06
C LYS A 381 -3.32 -4.93 18.10
N SER A 382 -3.30 -4.40 19.32
CA SER A 382 -3.05 -3.00 19.62
C SER A 382 -1.76 -2.56 18.96
N VAL A 383 -1.85 -1.57 18.09
CA VAL A 383 -0.66 -0.80 17.71
C VAL A 383 -0.21 -0.05 18.97
N PRO A 384 1.05 -0.19 19.41
CA PRO A 384 1.50 0.48 20.62
C PRO A 384 1.30 2.00 20.52
N LEU A 385 0.83 2.63 21.59
CA LEU A 385 0.76 4.10 21.73
C LEU A 385 -0.22 4.82 20.78
N LEU A 386 -1.23 4.13 20.26
CA LEU A 386 -2.33 4.77 19.54
C LEU A 386 -3.59 4.77 20.39
N ASP A 387 -4.01 5.95 20.82
CA ASP A 387 -5.34 6.16 21.38
C ASP A 387 -6.34 6.16 20.22
N GLU A 388 -7.31 5.25 20.28
CA GLU A 388 -8.40 5.21 19.32
C GLU A 388 -9.43 6.27 19.70
N GLN A 389 -9.70 7.19 18.77
CA GLN A 389 -10.62 8.30 18.94
C GLN A 389 -11.50 8.40 17.70
N GLU A 390 -12.74 8.83 17.88
CA GLU A 390 -13.70 9.07 16.80
C GLU A 390 -13.33 10.30 15.96
N ASP A 391 -13.83 10.36 14.73
CA ASP A 391 -13.57 11.46 13.79
C ASP A 391 -13.92 12.83 14.41
N GLU A 392 -15.03 12.94 15.16
CA GLU A 392 -15.46 14.17 15.80
C GLU A 392 -14.48 14.69 16.87
N TYR A 393 -13.70 13.81 17.49
CA TYR A 393 -12.63 14.23 18.40
C TYR A 393 -11.53 14.96 17.62
N TRP A 394 -11.08 14.38 16.51
CA TRP A 394 -10.02 14.96 15.69
C TRP A 394 -10.43 16.27 15.03
N VAL A 395 -11.69 16.38 14.58
CA VAL A 395 -12.24 17.64 14.07
C VAL A 395 -12.17 18.74 15.13
N ARG A 396 -12.61 18.46 16.37
CA ARG A 396 -12.53 19.45 17.47
C ARG A 396 -11.09 19.84 17.80
N GLU A 397 -10.14 18.91 17.77
CA GLU A 397 -8.72 19.23 17.99
C GLU A 397 -8.15 20.06 16.83
N ALA A 398 -8.58 19.80 15.60
CA ALA A 398 -8.19 20.60 14.44
C ALA A 398 -8.74 22.03 14.52
N GLU A 399 -10.02 22.21 14.88
CA GLU A 399 -10.64 23.53 15.11
C GLU A 399 -9.92 24.32 16.20
N LYS A 400 -9.58 23.67 17.32
CA LYS A 400 -8.81 24.30 18.41
C LYS A 400 -7.44 24.76 17.93
N MET A 401 -6.72 23.90 17.20
CA MET A 401 -5.39 24.23 16.70
C MET A 401 -5.46 25.37 15.68
N LEU A 402 -6.43 25.33 14.77
CA LEU A 402 -6.66 26.36 13.76
C LEU A 402 -6.92 27.72 14.42
N ALA A 403 -7.72 27.75 15.50
CA ALA A 403 -8.00 28.97 16.26
C ALA A 403 -6.77 29.56 16.98
N THR A 404 -5.69 28.79 17.16
CA THR A 404 -4.43 29.26 17.75
C THR A 404 -3.42 29.75 16.73
N LEU A 405 -3.64 29.48 15.43
CA LEU A 405 -2.77 29.98 14.38
C LEU A 405 -2.90 31.52 14.24
N PRO A 406 -1.83 32.21 13.81
CA PRO A 406 -1.93 33.62 13.44
C PRO A 406 -3.00 33.82 12.35
N ALA A 407 -3.76 34.92 12.39
CA ALA A 407 -4.87 35.17 11.45
C ALA A 407 -4.46 35.22 9.96
N GLN A 408 -3.18 35.45 9.67
CA GLN A 408 -2.57 35.30 8.36
C GLN A 408 -1.15 34.77 8.57
N PRO A 409 -0.94 33.45 8.60
CA PRO A 409 0.40 32.92 8.72
C PRO A 409 1.12 33.20 7.39
N THR A 410 2.10 34.10 7.39
CA THR A 410 2.79 34.51 6.17
C THR A 410 3.72 33.39 5.70
N ALA A 411 3.40 32.78 4.56
CA ALA A 411 4.37 31.99 3.79
C ALA A 411 5.44 32.90 3.17
N ASP A 412 6.56 32.32 2.75
CA ASP A 412 7.50 32.99 1.85
C ASP A 412 6.74 33.48 0.61
N GLU A 413 6.85 34.77 0.27
CA GLU A 413 6.20 35.36 -0.90
C GLU A 413 6.56 34.61 -2.19
N ASN A 414 7.81 34.14 -2.31
CA ASN A 414 8.24 33.34 -3.44
C ASN A 414 7.49 32.01 -3.49
N HIS A 415 7.45 31.27 -2.36
CA HIS A 415 6.71 30.02 -2.28
C HIS A 415 5.23 30.18 -2.66
N ARG A 416 4.57 31.19 -2.07
CA ARG A 416 3.16 31.48 -2.34
C ARG A 416 2.92 31.82 -3.80
N ASN A 417 3.75 32.67 -4.39
CA ASN A 417 3.64 33.07 -5.79
C ASN A 417 3.77 31.87 -6.73
N TRP A 418 4.70 30.96 -6.47
CA TRP A 418 4.89 29.76 -7.28
C TRP A 418 3.70 28.82 -7.18
N LEU A 419 3.23 28.51 -5.96
CA LEU A 419 2.08 27.62 -5.77
C LEU A 419 0.82 28.07 -6.51
N VAL A 420 0.53 29.37 -6.55
CA VAL A 420 -0.69 29.89 -7.21
C VAL A 420 -0.54 30.08 -8.72
N SER A 421 0.69 30.05 -9.25
CA SER A 421 0.98 30.33 -10.67
C SER A 421 0.86 29.11 -11.59
N PHE A 422 0.78 27.91 -11.02
CA PHE A 422 0.79 26.65 -11.77
C PHE A 422 -0.41 25.76 -11.43
N PRO A 423 -0.79 24.82 -12.33
CA PRO A 423 -1.95 23.96 -12.12
C PRO A 423 -1.90 23.24 -10.77
N ILE A 424 -3.02 23.24 -10.05
CA ILE A 424 -3.23 22.37 -8.89
C ILE A 424 -3.81 21.07 -9.43
N VAL A 425 -3.15 19.95 -9.12
CA VAL A 425 -3.64 18.63 -9.51
C VAL A 425 -4.47 18.09 -8.36
N ASP A 426 -5.75 17.89 -8.59
CA ASP A 426 -6.56 17.10 -7.66
C ASP A 426 -6.19 15.62 -7.80
N VAL A 427 -5.81 15.00 -6.67
CA VAL A 427 -5.34 13.61 -6.61
C VAL A 427 -6.27 12.82 -5.68
N PRO A 428 -7.53 12.55 -6.09
CA PRO A 428 -8.49 11.88 -5.22
C PRO A 428 -8.05 10.44 -4.98
N ILE A 429 -7.63 10.11 -3.74
CA ILE A 429 -7.17 8.77 -3.38
C ILE A 429 -8.37 7.88 -3.07
N LEU A 430 -8.52 6.80 -3.84
CA LEU A 430 -9.57 5.81 -3.61
C LEU A 430 -9.05 4.67 -2.75
N GLU A 431 -9.95 4.09 -1.96
CA GLU A 431 -9.67 2.89 -1.16
C GLU A 431 -9.29 1.66 -2.02
N SER A 432 -9.65 1.69 -3.30
CA SER A 432 -9.38 0.65 -4.30
C SER A 432 -8.20 0.96 -5.21
N ASP A 433 -7.54 2.11 -5.08
CA ASP A 433 -6.31 2.38 -5.83
C ASP A 433 -5.20 1.42 -5.36
N PRO A 434 -4.40 0.82 -6.27
CA PRO A 434 -3.25 -0.01 -5.88
C PRO A 434 -2.30 0.73 -4.91
N ASP A 435 -1.82 0.02 -3.90
CA ASP A 435 -0.87 0.58 -2.94
C ASP A 435 0.45 0.97 -3.64
N LYS A 436 1.09 2.05 -3.17
CA LYS A 436 2.42 2.51 -3.64
C LYS A 436 2.53 2.80 -5.15
N ASN A 437 1.41 3.10 -5.82
CA ASN A 437 1.43 3.53 -7.22
C ASN A 437 1.80 5.02 -7.39
N GLY A 438 1.96 5.46 -8.64
CA GLY A 438 2.42 6.78 -9.04
C GLY A 438 1.46 7.87 -8.58
N LYS A 439 0.15 7.62 -8.67
CA LYS A 439 -0.90 8.52 -8.15
C LYS A 439 -0.71 8.84 -6.66
N ARG A 440 -0.53 7.80 -5.84
CA ARG A 440 -0.35 7.95 -4.38
C ARG A 440 0.97 8.65 -4.01
N TRP A 441 2.06 8.35 -4.73
CA TRP A 441 3.33 9.07 -4.51
C TRP A 441 3.24 10.53 -4.96
N PHE A 442 2.57 10.80 -6.07
CA PHE A 442 2.34 12.15 -6.55
C PHE A 442 1.52 12.98 -5.54
N GLY A 443 0.43 12.43 -5.00
CA GLY A 443 -0.35 13.08 -3.93
C GLY A 443 0.47 13.35 -2.65
N THR A 444 1.40 12.44 -2.29
CA THR A 444 2.35 12.68 -1.18
C THR A 444 3.30 13.83 -1.49
N GLY A 445 3.73 13.94 -2.76
CA GLY A 445 4.54 15.04 -3.28
C GLY A 445 3.82 16.38 -3.18
N GLU A 446 2.57 16.47 -3.67
CA GLU A 446 1.78 17.70 -3.64
C GLU A 446 1.60 18.22 -2.20
N MET A 447 1.24 17.35 -1.25
CA MET A 447 1.12 17.76 0.16
C MET A 447 2.46 18.21 0.75
N SER A 448 3.57 17.57 0.36
CA SER A 448 4.90 17.97 0.82
C SER A 448 5.32 19.32 0.23
N LEU A 449 5.02 19.57 -1.04
CA LEU A 449 5.29 20.84 -1.73
C LEU A 449 4.46 21.96 -1.10
N GLN A 450 3.16 21.75 -0.92
CA GLN A 450 2.26 22.69 -0.25
C GLN A 450 2.67 22.97 1.20
N ALA A 451 3.37 22.06 1.86
CA ALA A 451 3.91 22.27 3.20
C ALA A 451 5.32 22.88 3.22
N GLY A 452 5.84 23.36 2.08
CA GLY A 452 7.19 23.93 1.96
C GLY A 452 8.32 22.90 2.06
N GLY A 453 8.00 21.61 2.10
CA GLY A 453 8.94 20.51 2.21
C GLY A 453 9.55 20.10 0.86
N TYR A 454 10.23 21.02 0.16
CA TYR A 454 10.69 20.82 -1.22
C TYR A 454 11.55 19.56 -1.40
N ALA A 455 12.53 19.31 -0.52
CA ALA A 455 13.34 18.10 -0.59
C ALA A 455 12.51 16.81 -0.36
N ALA A 456 11.50 16.86 0.52
CA ALA A 456 10.58 15.75 0.68
C ALA A 456 9.73 15.55 -0.57
N ALA A 457 9.20 16.63 -1.16
CA ALA A 457 8.38 16.62 -2.36
C ALA A 457 9.16 16.06 -3.57
N THR A 458 10.35 16.59 -3.87
CA THR A 458 11.26 16.07 -4.91
C THR A 458 11.40 14.56 -4.81
N ARG A 459 11.67 14.04 -3.60
CA ARG A 459 11.84 12.60 -3.39
C ARG A 459 10.60 11.78 -3.71
N GLU A 460 9.40 12.31 -3.50
CA GLU A 460 8.17 11.58 -3.81
C GLU A 460 7.87 11.63 -5.31
N TYR A 461 8.03 12.79 -5.95
CA TYR A 461 7.88 12.92 -7.41
C TYR A 461 8.89 12.05 -8.16
N LEU A 462 10.14 11.98 -7.71
CA LEU A 462 11.14 11.09 -8.30
C LEU A 462 10.77 9.61 -8.23
N LYS A 463 9.96 9.18 -7.26
CA LYS A 463 9.44 7.80 -7.25
C LYS A 463 8.38 7.58 -8.33
N VAL A 464 7.58 8.60 -8.63
CA VAL A 464 6.64 8.58 -9.76
C VAL A 464 7.40 8.32 -11.06
N LEU A 465 8.57 8.96 -11.21
CA LEU A 465 9.41 8.82 -12.41
C LEU A 465 10.19 7.51 -12.49
N THR A 466 10.31 6.75 -11.40
CA THR A 466 11.24 5.59 -11.32
C THR A 466 10.58 4.35 -10.73
N LEU A 467 10.29 4.33 -9.42
CA LEU A 467 9.73 3.17 -8.74
C LEU A 467 8.34 2.80 -9.31
N SER A 468 7.56 3.80 -9.68
CA SER A 468 6.23 3.70 -10.29
C SER A 468 6.24 3.87 -11.81
N TYR A 469 7.36 3.58 -12.47
CA TYR A 469 7.45 3.70 -13.92
C TYR A 469 6.68 2.59 -14.66
N PRO A 470 5.95 2.89 -15.75
CA PRO A 470 5.58 4.23 -16.22
C PRO A 470 4.30 4.70 -15.54
N SER A 471 4.25 5.94 -15.05
CA SER A 471 3.05 6.52 -14.44
C SER A 471 2.45 7.60 -15.33
N SER A 472 1.12 7.70 -15.39
CA SER A 472 0.41 8.81 -16.05
C SER A 472 0.71 10.18 -15.42
N TYR A 473 1.22 10.22 -14.18
CA TYR A 473 1.60 11.44 -13.48
C TYR A 473 3.04 11.89 -13.77
N MET A 474 3.77 11.22 -14.67
CA MET A 474 5.17 11.55 -14.95
C MET A 474 5.40 12.99 -15.45
N PRO A 475 4.61 13.55 -16.41
CA PRO A 475 4.81 14.93 -16.85
C PRO A 475 4.65 15.94 -15.71
N ALA A 476 3.59 15.78 -14.90
CA ALA A 476 3.36 16.58 -13.71
C ALA A 476 4.50 16.45 -12.70
N ALA A 477 4.94 15.22 -12.42
CA ALA A 477 6.04 14.96 -11.49
C ALA A 477 7.36 15.61 -11.95
N ARG A 478 7.69 15.53 -13.26
CA ARG A 478 8.87 16.21 -13.83
C ARG A 478 8.80 17.72 -13.65
N PHE A 479 7.66 18.32 -13.97
CA PHE A 479 7.45 19.75 -13.76
C PHE A 479 7.65 20.15 -12.29
N ARG A 480 7.05 19.39 -11.36
CA ARG A 480 7.14 19.65 -9.91
C ARG A 480 8.53 19.43 -9.33
N VAL A 481 9.32 18.51 -9.87
CA VAL A 481 10.73 18.34 -9.47
C VAL A 481 11.53 19.59 -9.80
N ALA A 482 11.39 20.12 -11.03
CA ALA A 482 12.03 21.37 -11.43
C ALA A 482 11.58 22.57 -10.57
N GLU A 483 10.29 22.65 -10.24
CA GLU A 483 9.76 23.65 -9.30
C GLU A 483 10.41 23.54 -7.91
N CYS A 484 10.51 22.33 -7.35
CA CYS A 484 11.16 22.11 -6.07
C CYS A 484 12.65 22.46 -6.11
N ASP A 485 13.34 22.14 -7.22
CA ASP A 485 14.76 22.49 -7.41
C ASP A 485 14.95 24.01 -7.45
N TYR A 486 14.09 24.73 -8.19
CA TYR A 486 14.10 26.18 -8.24
C TYR A 486 13.91 26.78 -6.84
N LEU A 487 12.90 26.31 -6.10
CA LEU A 487 12.62 26.77 -4.73
C LEU A 487 13.72 26.41 -3.71
N ARG A 488 14.56 25.42 -4.03
CA ARG A 488 15.78 25.09 -3.26
C ARG A 488 17.02 25.86 -3.70
N GLY A 489 16.90 26.72 -4.73
CA GLY A 489 17.98 27.56 -5.26
C GLY A 489 18.77 26.95 -6.43
N TYR A 490 18.32 25.83 -7.01
CA TYR A 490 18.98 25.18 -8.15
C TYR A 490 18.40 25.62 -9.50
N SER A 491 18.34 26.93 -9.73
CA SER A 491 17.64 27.53 -10.87
C SER A 491 18.11 27.02 -12.24
N HIS A 492 19.40 26.75 -12.42
CA HIS A 492 19.92 26.23 -13.69
C HIS A 492 19.37 24.83 -14.01
N SER A 493 19.39 23.92 -13.03
CA SER A 493 18.85 22.56 -13.18
C SER A 493 17.34 22.58 -13.41
N ALA A 494 16.62 23.44 -12.69
CA ALA A 494 15.18 23.61 -12.88
C ALA A 494 14.84 24.06 -14.31
N ARG A 495 15.56 25.07 -14.83
CA ARG A 495 15.37 25.57 -16.20
C ARG A 495 15.65 24.50 -17.25
N GLN A 496 16.74 23.75 -17.13
CA GLN A 496 17.06 22.66 -18.07
C GLN A 496 15.92 21.62 -18.15
N GLN A 497 15.35 21.26 -17.01
CA GLN A 497 14.23 20.32 -16.95
C GLN A 497 12.96 20.87 -17.58
N TRP A 498 12.64 22.15 -17.35
CA TRP A 498 11.50 22.79 -18.01
C TRP A 498 11.70 22.97 -19.51
N GLU A 499 12.91 23.29 -19.97
CA GLU A 499 13.23 23.37 -21.40
C GLU A 499 13.02 22.01 -22.07
N GLN A 500 13.52 20.94 -21.45
CA GLN A 500 13.30 19.58 -21.93
C GLN A 500 11.80 19.22 -21.96
N LEU A 501 11.06 19.49 -20.88
CA LEU A 501 9.64 19.16 -20.80
C LEU A 501 8.79 19.95 -21.82
N ALA A 502 9.07 21.24 -22.00
CA ALA A 502 8.40 22.08 -22.99
C ALA A 502 8.73 21.64 -24.42
N SER A 503 9.94 21.13 -24.68
CA SER A 503 10.34 20.59 -25.97
C SER A 503 9.75 19.21 -26.26
N GLU A 504 9.67 18.33 -25.26
CA GLU A 504 9.16 16.97 -25.43
C GLU A 504 7.63 16.93 -25.56
N LEU A 505 6.94 17.82 -24.86
CA LEU A 505 5.47 17.83 -24.76
C LEU A 505 4.86 19.23 -25.01
N PRO A 506 5.11 19.89 -26.16
CA PRO A 506 4.72 21.28 -26.39
C PRO A 506 3.20 21.54 -26.30
N ASP A 507 2.39 20.54 -26.67
CA ASP A 507 0.92 20.63 -26.68
C ASP A 507 0.28 20.07 -25.40
N ASP A 508 1.07 19.55 -24.46
CA ASP A 508 0.60 19.10 -23.15
C ASP A 508 0.44 20.27 -22.17
N GLU A 509 -0.43 20.12 -21.17
CA GLU A 509 -0.61 21.13 -20.13
C GLU A 509 0.70 21.43 -19.38
N TRP A 510 1.51 20.41 -19.10
CA TRP A 510 2.75 20.55 -18.36
C TRP A 510 3.89 21.10 -19.20
N GLY A 511 3.91 20.83 -20.51
CA GLY A 511 4.85 21.52 -21.42
C GLY A 511 4.55 23.00 -21.53
N ARG A 512 3.27 23.39 -21.62
CA ARG A 512 2.87 24.81 -21.54
C ARG A 512 3.18 25.44 -20.18
N ALA A 513 2.98 24.70 -19.08
CA ALA A 513 3.34 25.17 -17.74
C ALA A 513 4.86 25.40 -17.62
N ALA A 514 5.67 24.49 -18.15
CA ALA A 514 7.12 24.62 -18.22
C ALA A 514 7.56 25.86 -19.02
N GLY A 515 6.93 26.12 -20.17
CA GLY A 515 7.15 27.35 -20.94
C GLY A 515 6.86 28.62 -20.14
N ARG A 516 5.78 28.63 -19.34
CA ARG A 516 5.47 29.76 -18.44
C ARG A 516 6.51 29.90 -17.33
N ALA A 517 6.91 28.80 -16.69
CA ALA A 517 7.94 28.83 -15.64
C ALA A 517 9.28 29.39 -16.16
N LEU A 518 9.67 29.05 -17.39
CA LEU A 518 10.86 29.63 -18.04
C LEU A 518 10.76 31.14 -18.26
N SER A 519 9.56 31.67 -18.52
CA SER A 519 9.33 33.12 -18.68
C SER A 519 9.34 33.89 -17.36
N MET A 520 9.06 33.22 -16.24
CA MET A 520 9.03 33.80 -14.90
C MET A 520 10.39 33.76 -14.20
N THR A 521 11.37 33.04 -14.76
CA THR A 521 12.69 32.84 -14.14
C THR A 521 13.76 33.61 -14.90
N ASP A 522 14.65 34.27 -14.16
CA ASP A 522 15.75 35.05 -14.73
C ASP A 522 16.76 34.12 -15.45
N THR A 523 17.31 34.60 -16.57
CA THR A 523 18.36 33.93 -17.35
C THR A 523 19.75 34.18 -16.76
N GLN A 524 19.91 35.16 -15.87
CA GLN A 524 21.21 35.58 -15.34
C GLN A 524 21.70 34.82 -14.10
N THR A 525 20.94 33.83 -13.58
CA THR A 525 21.42 33.06 -12.42
C THR A 525 22.57 32.14 -12.86
N PRO A 526 23.82 32.39 -12.41
CA PRO A 526 24.93 31.49 -12.73
C PRO A 526 24.60 30.09 -12.19
N ALA A 527 25.10 29.04 -12.86
CA ALA A 527 25.09 27.71 -12.28
C ALA A 527 25.65 27.82 -10.85
N ALA A 528 24.90 27.34 -9.86
CA ALA A 528 25.40 27.27 -8.48
C ALA A 528 26.80 26.63 -8.57
N ALA A 529 27.80 27.24 -7.91
CA ALA A 529 29.16 26.74 -7.92
C ALA A 529 29.09 25.24 -7.66
N ASP A 530 29.47 24.42 -8.66
CA ASP A 530 29.40 22.98 -8.52
C ASP A 530 30.15 22.61 -7.24
N ASP A 531 29.50 21.86 -6.35
CA ASP A 531 30.22 21.08 -5.36
C ASP A 531 31.04 20.06 -6.18
N VAL A 532 32.22 20.48 -6.66
CA VAL A 532 33.11 19.65 -7.45
C VAL A 532 33.64 18.59 -6.50
N VAL A 533 32.98 17.43 -6.52
CA VAL A 533 33.51 16.24 -5.88
C VAL A 533 34.75 15.82 -6.66
N ALA A 534 35.86 15.61 -5.97
CA ALA A 534 37.15 15.25 -6.57
C ALA A 534 37.13 13.94 -7.38
N VAL A 535 36.03 13.19 -7.33
CA VAL A 535 35.83 11.90 -7.98
C VAL A 535 34.51 11.93 -8.74
N GLU A 536 34.55 11.48 -10.00
CA GLU A 536 33.40 11.45 -10.90
C GLU A 536 32.33 10.46 -10.42
N PHE A 537 31.07 10.92 -10.35
CA PHE A 537 29.87 10.08 -10.25
C PHE A 537 29.37 9.74 -11.67
N PRO A 538 29.59 8.53 -12.20
CA PRO A 538 29.23 8.22 -13.57
C PRO A 538 27.71 8.26 -13.75
N PRO A 539 27.16 8.56 -14.94
CA PRO A 539 25.72 8.51 -15.16
C PRO A 539 25.16 7.10 -14.86
N ILE A 540 23.92 7.02 -14.39
CA ILE A 540 23.19 5.76 -14.19
C ILE A 540 22.27 5.55 -15.39
N PRO A 541 22.38 4.42 -16.12
CA PRO A 541 21.42 4.09 -17.17
C PRO A 541 19.99 4.04 -16.61
N GLN A 542 19.06 4.74 -17.27
CA GLN A 542 17.66 4.72 -16.91
C GLN A 542 17.03 3.42 -17.40
N ALA A 543 16.85 2.46 -16.49
CA ALA A 543 16.24 1.16 -16.75
C ALA A 543 15.22 0.83 -15.65
N TYR A 544 14.15 0.11 -16.03
CA TYR A 544 12.98 -0.07 -15.14
C TYR A 544 12.40 -1.49 -15.13
N ASP A 545 13.02 -2.46 -15.81
CA ASP A 545 12.44 -3.80 -15.98
C ASP A 545 12.43 -4.60 -14.66
N THR A 546 13.33 -4.26 -13.74
CA THR A 546 13.45 -4.89 -12.43
C THR A 546 13.37 -3.87 -11.30
N HIS A 547 12.93 -4.30 -10.11
CA HIS A 547 12.98 -3.44 -8.92
C HIS A 547 14.40 -2.94 -8.61
N LEU A 548 15.43 -3.74 -8.91
CA LEU A 548 16.83 -3.37 -8.76
C LEU A 548 17.20 -2.18 -9.67
N GLN A 549 16.87 -2.27 -10.96
CA GLN A 549 17.11 -1.17 -11.91
C GLN A 549 16.33 0.09 -11.51
N ARG A 550 15.06 -0.04 -11.10
CA ARG A 550 14.25 1.08 -10.59
C ARG A 550 14.89 1.74 -9.37
N GLY A 551 15.41 0.95 -8.43
CA GLY A 551 16.12 1.44 -7.26
C GLY A 551 17.42 2.18 -7.59
N MET A 552 18.16 1.67 -8.58
CA MET A 552 19.36 2.33 -9.12
C MET A 552 19.01 3.66 -9.81
N ALA A 553 18.00 3.66 -10.68
CA ALA A 553 17.51 4.86 -11.37
C ALA A 553 17.04 5.94 -10.37
N TYR A 554 16.27 5.55 -9.34
CA TYR A 554 15.84 6.45 -8.27
C TYR A 554 17.03 7.08 -7.54
N GLY A 555 18.04 6.28 -7.19
CA GLY A 555 19.28 6.79 -6.59
C GLY A 555 20.04 7.75 -7.51
N GLY A 556 20.07 7.48 -8.83
CA GLY A 556 20.68 8.33 -9.84
C GLY A 556 20.02 9.70 -9.92
N LEU A 557 18.69 9.74 -10.04
CA LEU A 557 17.97 11.01 -10.06
C LEU A 557 18.16 11.79 -8.76
N LEU A 558 18.17 11.13 -7.60
CA LEU A 558 18.50 11.81 -6.33
C LEU A 558 19.87 12.48 -6.36
N TRP A 559 20.87 11.87 -7.01
CA TRP A 559 22.17 12.51 -7.20
C TRP A 559 22.08 13.74 -8.10
N GLU A 560 21.40 13.62 -9.24
CA GLU A 560 21.21 14.72 -10.21
C GLU A 560 20.51 15.93 -9.57
N HIS A 561 19.56 15.69 -8.66
CA HIS A 561 18.84 16.72 -7.90
C HIS A 561 19.53 17.17 -6.60
N ARG A 562 20.86 16.95 -6.49
CA ARG A 562 21.71 17.38 -5.36
C ARG A 562 21.18 16.88 -4.01
N MET A 563 20.88 15.58 -3.93
CA MET A 563 20.35 14.91 -2.72
C MET A 563 21.25 13.77 -2.24
N PRO A 564 22.54 14.02 -1.92
CA PRO A 564 23.54 12.98 -1.70
C PRO A 564 23.23 12.05 -0.51
N VAL A 565 22.66 12.53 0.60
CA VAL A 565 22.25 11.68 1.74
C VAL A 565 21.18 10.65 1.32
N TYR A 566 20.28 11.05 0.42
CA TYR A 566 19.21 10.21 -0.06
C TYR A 566 19.71 9.24 -1.12
N CYS A 567 20.57 9.69 -2.04
CA CYS A 567 21.27 8.83 -2.98
C CYS A 567 22.07 7.74 -2.25
N LEU A 568 22.89 8.11 -1.25
CA LEU A 568 23.64 7.18 -0.40
C LEU A 568 22.74 6.10 0.18
N LYS A 569 21.63 6.50 0.82
CA LYS A 569 20.69 5.56 1.41
C LYS A 569 20.13 4.60 0.37
N GLU A 570 19.77 5.07 -0.82
CA GLU A 570 19.27 4.21 -1.90
C GLU A 570 20.35 3.24 -2.42
N MET A 571 21.61 3.68 -2.54
CA MET A 571 22.74 2.81 -2.87
C MET A 571 22.98 1.72 -1.81
N LEU A 572 22.82 2.05 -0.52
CA LEU A 572 22.88 1.05 0.55
C LEU A 572 21.71 0.06 0.48
N LYS A 573 20.50 0.54 0.17
CA LYS A 573 19.33 -0.33 -0.02
C LYS A 573 19.51 -1.31 -1.19
N VAL A 574 20.09 -0.84 -2.29
CA VAL A 574 20.52 -1.70 -3.41
C VAL A 574 21.53 -2.72 -2.90
N SER A 575 22.61 -2.28 -2.25
CA SER A 575 23.69 -3.15 -1.76
C SER A 575 23.23 -4.23 -0.77
N HIS A 576 22.20 -3.95 0.04
CA HIS A 576 21.62 -4.89 1.00
C HIS A 576 20.43 -5.68 0.46
N GLY A 577 20.11 -5.52 -0.83
CA GLY A 577 19.12 -6.32 -1.53
C GLY A 577 17.66 -6.02 -1.16
N ILE A 578 17.34 -4.78 -0.77
CA ILE A 578 15.95 -4.35 -0.54
C ILE A 578 15.14 -4.37 -1.84
N TYR A 579 15.81 -4.15 -2.97
CA TYR A 579 15.22 -4.19 -4.32
C TYR A 579 15.37 -5.56 -5.01
N GLY A 580 15.64 -6.62 -4.24
CA GLY A 580 15.95 -7.95 -4.75
C GLY A 580 17.45 -8.29 -4.64
N PRO A 581 17.87 -9.50 -5.06
CA PRO A 581 19.27 -9.93 -4.99
C PRO A 581 20.18 -8.94 -5.73
N PRO A 582 21.21 -8.36 -5.07
CA PRO A 582 21.91 -7.22 -5.63
C PRO A 582 22.95 -7.61 -6.69
N GLY A 583 23.42 -8.87 -6.70
CA GLY A 583 24.32 -9.39 -7.72
C GLY A 583 25.53 -8.47 -7.99
N PRO A 584 25.91 -8.29 -9.27
CA PRO A 584 26.97 -7.36 -9.67
C PRO A 584 26.69 -5.88 -9.38
N ALA A 585 25.41 -5.47 -9.31
CA ALA A 585 25.02 -4.09 -9.04
C ALA A 585 25.40 -3.63 -7.62
N ALA A 586 25.67 -4.56 -6.70
CA ALA A 586 26.20 -4.24 -5.39
C ALA A 586 27.55 -3.50 -5.47
N ALA A 587 28.46 -3.91 -6.38
CA ALA A 587 29.76 -3.26 -6.54
C ALA A 587 29.60 -1.81 -7.01
N GLU A 588 28.71 -1.60 -7.99
CA GLU A 588 28.36 -0.26 -8.48
C GLU A 588 27.78 0.62 -7.38
N ALA A 589 26.77 0.11 -6.66
CA ALA A 589 26.11 0.83 -5.60
C ALA A 589 27.10 1.21 -4.48
N ARG A 590 28.06 0.35 -4.15
CA ARG A 590 29.11 0.63 -3.16
C ARG A 590 30.06 1.74 -3.61
N TYR A 591 30.50 1.70 -4.88
CA TYR A 591 31.31 2.78 -5.43
C TYR A 591 30.59 4.13 -5.33
N ARG A 592 29.31 4.15 -5.76
CA ARG A 592 28.46 5.35 -5.73
C ARG A 592 28.18 5.84 -4.32
N ALA A 593 27.92 4.93 -3.38
CA ALA A 593 27.80 5.25 -1.96
C ALA A 593 29.07 5.95 -1.43
N GLY A 594 30.26 5.52 -1.85
CA GLY A 594 31.52 6.19 -1.52
C GLY A 594 31.57 7.64 -1.99
N ILE A 595 31.12 7.92 -3.20
CA ILE A 595 31.05 9.29 -3.73
C ILE A 595 30.02 10.13 -3.00
N CYS A 596 28.85 9.57 -2.67
CA CYS A 596 27.87 10.29 -1.86
C CYS A 596 28.44 10.67 -0.49
N CYS A 597 29.25 9.81 0.14
CA CYS A 597 29.95 10.17 1.39
C CYS A 597 30.92 11.34 1.21
N LEU A 598 31.63 11.44 0.08
CA LEU A 598 32.47 12.60 -0.22
C LEU A 598 31.65 13.88 -0.34
N ALA A 599 30.51 13.83 -1.05
CA ALA A 599 29.59 14.96 -1.18
C ALA A 599 29.01 15.40 0.18
N LEU A 600 28.90 14.48 1.14
CA LEU A 600 28.48 14.76 2.52
C LEU A 600 29.63 15.16 3.44
N GLN A 601 30.85 15.34 2.92
CA GLN A 601 32.05 15.64 3.69
C GLN A 601 32.32 14.58 4.77
N ARG A 602 32.24 13.30 4.39
CA ARG A 602 32.57 12.12 5.21
C ARG A 602 33.63 11.26 4.52
N PRO A 603 34.90 11.70 4.49
CA PRO A 603 35.95 11.00 3.75
C PRO A 603 36.24 9.59 4.28
N GLU A 604 36.11 9.36 5.59
CA GLU A 604 36.28 8.03 6.19
C GLU A 604 35.18 7.07 5.70
N GLY A 605 33.94 7.57 5.61
CA GLY A 605 32.81 6.83 5.05
C GLY A 605 32.99 6.53 3.55
N ALA A 606 33.60 7.46 2.80
CA ALA A 606 33.94 7.24 1.41
C ALA A 606 34.98 6.11 1.27
N VAL A 607 36.06 6.16 2.05
CA VAL A 607 37.09 5.12 2.07
C VAL A 607 36.51 3.76 2.44
N LEU A 608 35.62 3.71 3.44
CA LEU A 608 34.92 2.48 3.81
C LEU A 608 34.19 1.85 2.62
N GLN A 609 33.33 2.61 1.94
CA GLN A 609 32.51 2.07 0.85
C GLN A 609 33.34 1.65 -0.36
N LEU A 610 34.37 2.44 -0.72
CA LEU A 610 35.28 2.13 -1.83
C LEU A 610 36.12 0.88 -1.56
N ARG A 611 36.67 0.74 -0.35
CA ARG A 611 37.42 -0.49 0.04
C ARG A 611 36.51 -1.71 0.09
N VAL A 612 35.27 -1.57 0.55
CA VAL A 612 34.29 -2.67 0.56
C VAL A 612 33.91 -3.08 -0.86
N CYS A 613 33.79 -2.12 -1.79
CA CYS A 613 33.61 -2.40 -3.21
C CYS A 613 34.73 -3.31 -3.75
N HIS A 614 35.98 -2.92 -3.52
CA HIS A 614 37.15 -3.72 -3.94
C HIS A 614 37.20 -5.09 -3.24
N GLN A 615 37.11 -5.12 -1.91
CA GLN A 615 37.30 -6.36 -1.14
C GLN A 615 36.25 -7.44 -1.46
N LYS A 616 34.99 -7.04 -1.66
CA LYS A 616 33.90 -7.99 -1.92
C LYS A 616 33.73 -8.33 -3.41
N TRP A 617 34.15 -7.44 -4.31
CA TRP A 617 34.00 -7.63 -5.76
C TRP A 617 35.28 -7.26 -6.52
N PRO A 618 36.43 -7.90 -6.24
CA PRO A 618 37.74 -7.49 -6.78
C PRO A 618 37.79 -7.49 -8.32
N GLU A 619 37.08 -8.41 -8.97
CA GLU A 619 37.03 -8.52 -10.43
C GLU A 619 36.08 -7.51 -11.10
N SER A 620 35.30 -6.75 -10.32
CA SER A 620 34.33 -5.81 -10.85
C SER A 620 35.03 -4.59 -11.49
N PRO A 621 34.53 -4.05 -12.62
CA PRO A 621 35.02 -2.78 -13.13
C PRO A 621 34.86 -1.63 -12.11
N TRP A 622 33.90 -1.74 -11.19
CA TRP A 622 33.69 -0.78 -10.11
C TRP A 622 34.74 -0.86 -9.01
N ALA A 623 35.36 -2.03 -8.78
CA ALA A 623 36.50 -2.16 -7.87
C ALA A 623 37.72 -1.41 -8.41
N ARG A 624 38.01 -1.56 -9.70
CA ARG A 624 39.08 -0.79 -10.36
C ARG A 624 38.83 0.73 -10.28
N ARG A 625 37.59 1.17 -10.52
CA ARG A 625 37.22 2.58 -10.33
C ARG A 625 37.39 3.03 -8.87
N ALA A 626 37.05 2.17 -7.91
CA ALA A 626 37.22 2.46 -6.50
C ALA A 626 38.71 2.64 -6.14
N ASP A 627 39.60 1.82 -6.67
CA ASP A 627 41.05 1.94 -6.46
C ASP A 627 41.60 3.25 -7.03
N VAL A 628 41.17 3.62 -8.25
CA VAL A 628 41.53 4.90 -8.87
C VAL A 628 41.02 6.09 -8.05
N ALA A 629 39.77 6.01 -7.57
CA ALA A 629 39.19 7.03 -6.71
C ALA A 629 39.97 7.18 -5.39
N LEU A 630 40.31 6.07 -4.72
CA LEU A 630 41.12 6.08 -3.50
C LEU A 630 42.50 6.69 -3.72
N ALA A 631 43.17 6.36 -4.83
CA ALA A 631 44.46 6.94 -5.17
C ALA A 631 44.36 8.46 -5.41
N ALA A 632 43.34 8.92 -6.15
CA ALA A 632 43.11 10.34 -6.40
C ALA A 632 42.77 11.11 -5.12
N LEU A 633 41.99 10.51 -4.21
CA LEU A 633 41.66 11.09 -2.91
C LEU A 633 42.88 11.19 -1.99
N ALA A 634 43.75 10.20 -1.99
CA ALA A 634 44.98 10.22 -1.19
C ALA A 634 45.96 11.34 -1.59
N THR A 635 45.86 11.83 -2.83
CA THR A 635 46.66 12.95 -3.35
C THR A 635 46.00 14.33 -3.15
N GLN A 636 44.80 14.40 -2.58
CA GLN A 636 44.14 15.68 -2.31
C GLN A 636 44.89 16.48 -1.23
N PRO A 637 44.87 17.82 -1.28
CA PRO A 637 45.42 18.64 -0.21
C PRO A 637 44.82 18.32 1.15
N ASP A 638 45.61 18.55 2.20
CA ASP A 638 45.15 18.39 3.57
C ASP A 638 44.01 19.37 3.90
N PRO A 639 43.04 18.96 4.75
CA PRO A 639 43.06 17.74 5.57
C PRO A 639 42.51 16.47 4.90
N LEU A 640 42.00 16.54 3.67
CA LEU A 640 41.30 15.43 3.01
C LEU A 640 42.26 14.27 2.68
N GLY A 641 43.43 14.56 2.08
CA GLY A 641 44.43 13.56 1.75
C GLY A 641 44.91 12.78 2.97
N ALA A 642 45.30 13.48 4.05
CA ALA A 642 45.68 12.86 5.31
C ALA A 642 44.60 11.94 5.91
N ALA A 643 43.33 12.38 5.94
CA ALA A 643 42.23 11.58 6.46
C ALA A 643 42.03 10.29 5.67
N VAL A 644 42.14 10.37 4.34
CA VAL A 644 42.04 9.23 3.43
C VAL A 644 43.16 8.22 3.67
N VAL A 645 44.42 8.68 3.68
CA VAL A 645 45.60 7.82 3.91
C VAL A 645 45.55 7.12 5.27
N ALA A 646 45.17 7.86 6.32
CA ALA A 646 45.02 7.30 7.66
C ALA A 646 43.94 6.20 7.69
N THR A 647 42.79 6.44 7.06
CA THR A 647 41.66 5.50 7.04
C THR A 647 41.94 4.27 6.18
N MET A 648 42.67 4.42 5.06
CA MET A 648 43.09 3.28 4.23
C MET A 648 43.99 2.31 4.99
N SER A 649 44.82 2.84 5.89
CA SER A 649 45.74 2.05 6.72
C SER A 649 45.03 1.36 7.90
N ALA A 650 43.87 1.85 8.31
CA ALA A 650 43.08 1.28 9.40
C ALA A 650 42.38 -0.04 8.97
N PRO A 651 42.17 -0.99 9.90
CA PRO A 651 41.29 -2.13 9.67
C PRO A 651 39.88 -1.66 9.31
N LEU A 652 39.24 -2.33 8.33
CA LEU A 652 37.84 -2.03 8.03
C LEU A 652 36.96 -2.35 9.25
N PRO A 653 35.97 -1.50 9.56
CA PRO A 653 34.96 -1.85 10.55
C PRO A 653 34.24 -3.12 10.12
N GLU A 654 33.86 -3.95 11.09
CA GLU A 654 33.06 -5.15 10.83
C GLU A 654 31.69 -4.73 10.28
N LEU A 655 31.46 -4.97 8.99
CA LEU A 655 30.17 -4.70 8.37
C LEU A 655 29.13 -5.73 8.80
N PRO A 656 27.85 -5.33 8.89
CA PRO A 656 26.77 -6.27 9.19
C PRO A 656 26.73 -7.43 8.19
N ALA A 657 26.55 -8.66 8.70
CA ALA A 657 26.39 -9.84 7.86
C ALA A 657 25.14 -9.69 6.95
N PRO A 658 25.16 -10.24 5.72
CA PRO A 658 24.00 -10.21 4.84
C PRO A 658 22.76 -10.78 5.53
N ALA A 659 21.67 -10.03 5.49
CA ALA A 659 20.43 -10.40 6.13
C ALA A 659 19.34 -10.70 5.10
N LYS A 660 18.52 -11.73 5.38
CA LYS A 660 17.32 -12.04 4.59
C LYS A 660 16.11 -11.28 5.15
N GLY A 661 15.31 -10.72 4.25
CA GLY A 661 14.05 -10.05 4.58
C GLY A 661 14.22 -8.59 5.04
N SER A 662 13.17 -7.81 4.81
CA SER A 662 13.12 -6.35 5.03
C SER A 662 13.68 -5.87 6.37
N PRO A 663 13.40 -6.51 7.53
CA PRO A 663 13.94 -6.04 8.81
C PRO A 663 15.45 -6.02 8.90
N GLY A 664 16.09 -7.15 8.56
CA GLY A 664 17.54 -7.26 8.67
C GLY A 664 18.26 -6.43 7.61
N GLN A 665 17.70 -6.34 6.40
CA GLN A 665 18.25 -5.50 5.34
C GLN A 665 18.22 -4.02 5.73
N ARG A 666 17.11 -3.52 6.29
CA ARG A 666 17.02 -2.13 6.78
C ARG A 666 17.89 -1.88 8.01
N PHE A 667 17.98 -2.87 8.90
CA PHE A 667 18.90 -2.80 10.03
C PHE A 667 20.34 -2.59 9.57
N ASN A 668 20.79 -3.34 8.56
CA ASN A 668 22.13 -3.18 8.00
C ASN A 668 22.34 -1.80 7.35
N VAL A 669 21.34 -1.27 6.62
CA VAL A 669 21.39 0.11 6.10
C VAL A 669 21.62 1.12 7.23
N ALA A 670 20.88 0.98 8.35
CA ALA A 670 21.01 1.88 9.50
C ALA A 670 22.38 1.79 10.18
N GLU A 671 22.90 0.56 10.36
CA GLU A 671 24.23 0.31 10.94
C GLU A 671 25.34 0.93 10.10
N GLU A 672 25.25 0.83 8.77
CA GLU A 672 26.24 1.44 7.89
C GLU A 672 26.16 2.97 7.88
N LEU A 673 24.96 3.56 7.83
CA LEU A 673 24.81 5.02 7.98
C LEU A 673 25.41 5.52 9.29
N PHE A 674 25.20 4.79 10.39
CA PHE A 674 25.78 5.12 11.69
C PHE A 674 27.31 5.01 11.69
N ALA A 675 27.85 3.95 11.10
CA ALA A 675 29.30 3.71 11.02
C ALA A 675 30.03 4.81 10.21
N MET A 676 29.35 5.41 9.24
CA MET A 676 29.88 6.51 8.43
C MET A 676 29.59 7.91 9.02
N ASP A 677 29.00 7.98 10.22
CA ASP A 677 28.56 9.23 10.86
C ASP A 677 27.64 10.09 9.97
N VAL A 678 26.79 9.43 9.18
CA VAL A 678 25.76 10.07 8.35
C VAL A 678 24.47 10.14 9.14
N LEU A 679 24.27 11.28 9.80
CA LEU A 679 23.10 11.56 10.65
C LEU A 679 22.20 12.66 10.07
N ASP A 680 22.55 13.15 8.89
CA ASP A 680 21.85 14.19 8.13
C ASP A 680 20.37 13.80 7.91
N ASP A 681 19.50 14.80 8.02
CA ASP A 681 18.04 14.68 7.92
C ASP A 681 17.42 13.54 8.75
N ASP A 682 18.07 13.15 9.84
CA ASP A 682 17.69 12.04 10.73
C ASP A 682 17.49 10.70 9.97
N GLN A 683 18.17 10.49 8.83
CA GLN A 683 17.96 9.30 8.01
C GLN A 683 18.43 8.00 8.68
N CYS A 684 19.52 8.05 9.45
CA CYS A 684 19.99 6.91 10.24
C CYS A 684 18.98 6.54 11.34
N LEU A 685 18.49 7.54 12.09
CA LEU A 685 17.44 7.37 13.11
C LEU A 685 16.18 6.75 12.50
N LEU A 686 15.72 7.27 11.36
CA LEU A 686 14.54 6.78 10.65
C LEU A 686 14.64 5.30 10.28
N GLU A 687 15.78 4.81 9.79
CA GLU A 687 15.92 3.39 9.42
C GLU A 687 15.94 2.49 10.67
N TYR A 688 16.57 2.89 11.79
CA TYR A 688 16.43 2.15 13.06
C TYR A 688 14.99 2.12 13.54
N LEU A 689 14.28 3.26 13.48
CA LEU A 689 12.89 3.34 13.91
C LEU A 689 11.96 2.48 13.04
N LYS A 690 12.24 2.32 11.75
CA LYS A 690 11.51 1.37 10.89
C LYS A 690 11.75 -0.08 11.29
N VAL A 691 12.95 -0.42 11.75
CA VAL A 691 13.26 -1.76 12.26
C VAL A 691 12.45 -2.07 13.53
N VAL A 692 12.20 -1.09 14.39
CA VAL A 692 11.40 -1.34 15.61
C VAL A 692 9.89 -1.32 15.37
N SER A 693 9.43 -0.72 14.27
CA SER A 693 8.01 -0.53 13.92
C SER A 693 7.58 -1.28 12.64
N VAL A 694 7.67 -0.63 11.48
CA VAL A 694 6.95 -0.97 10.24
C VAL A 694 7.52 -2.13 9.43
N THR A 695 8.71 -2.63 9.75
CA THR A 695 9.36 -3.72 8.97
C THR A 695 8.83 -5.11 9.30
N ASP A 696 8.29 -5.31 10.51
CA ASP A 696 7.54 -6.50 10.90
C ASP A 696 6.61 -6.17 12.07
N PRO A 697 5.41 -5.63 11.76
CA PRO A 697 4.34 -5.41 12.73
C PRO A 697 4.04 -6.61 13.64
N SER A 698 4.23 -7.84 13.12
CA SER A 698 4.03 -9.08 13.88
C SER A 698 5.03 -9.30 15.02
N GLY A 699 6.16 -8.57 14.99
CA GLY A 699 7.23 -8.61 15.98
C GLY A 699 8.16 -9.82 15.90
N LYS A 700 7.77 -10.93 15.24
CA LYS A 700 8.50 -12.21 15.28
C LYS A 700 9.89 -12.14 14.65
N ARG A 701 10.01 -11.55 13.45
CA ARG A 701 11.28 -11.43 12.72
C ARG A 701 12.16 -10.30 13.23
N ASN A 702 11.54 -9.27 13.83
CA ASN A 702 12.25 -8.09 14.35
C ASN A 702 12.81 -8.27 15.75
N ALA A 703 12.28 -9.23 16.54
CA ALA A 703 12.59 -9.39 17.95
C ALA A 703 14.10 -9.34 18.25
N LYS A 704 14.93 -10.00 17.44
CA LYS A 704 16.39 -10.02 17.61
C LYS A 704 17.09 -8.69 17.32
N PHE A 705 16.52 -7.84 16.47
CA PHE A 705 17.09 -6.56 16.08
C PHE A 705 16.62 -5.42 16.98
N LYS A 706 15.40 -5.51 17.53
CA LYS A 706 14.76 -4.41 18.28
C LYS A 706 15.63 -3.83 19.41
N PRO A 707 16.24 -4.61 20.33
CA PRO A 707 17.03 -4.04 21.42
C PRO A 707 18.25 -3.26 20.93
N ARG A 708 18.92 -3.73 19.87
CA ARG A 708 20.05 -3.02 19.28
C ARG A 708 19.59 -1.79 18.51
N ALA A 709 18.56 -1.91 17.67
CA ALA A 709 18.04 -0.79 16.89
C ALA A 709 17.59 0.37 17.79
N GLU A 710 16.91 0.06 18.90
CA GLU A 710 16.49 1.07 19.89
C GLU A 710 17.69 1.73 20.59
N LEU A 711 18.72 0.94 20.96
CA LEU A 711 19.96 1.47 21.52
C LEU A 711 20.65 2.43 20.54
N MET A 712 20.75 2.03 19.28
CA MET A 712 21.42 2.81 18.25
C MET A 712 20.63 4.08 17.89
N ALA A 713 19.29 4.03 17.87
CA ALA A 713 18.44 5.22 17.76
C ALA A 713 18.74 6.25 18.86
N GLY A 714 18.88 5.79 20.12
CA GLY A 714 19.31 6.65 21.22
C GLY A 714 20.71 7.25 21.03
N LEU A 715 21.66 6.48 20.48
CA LEU A 715 23.00 6.99 20.17
C LEU A 715 23.01 8.01 19.03
N CYS A 716 22.16 7.84 18.00
CA CYS A 716 21.97 8.84 16.94
C CYS A 716 21.51 10.17 17.55
N LEU A 717 20.50 10.13 18.42
CA LEU A 717 19.95 11.30 19.07
C LEU A 717 20.98 11.99 19.97
N GLN A 718 21.77 11.20 20.72
CA GLN A 718 22.85 11.74 21.55
C GLN A 718 23.91 12.46 20.71
N LYS A 719 24.34 11.88 19.58
CA LYS A 719 25.28 12.54 18.65
C LYS A 719 24.70 13.82 18.05
N ARG A 720 23.38 13.90 17.89
CA ARG A 720 22.64 15.08 17.41
C ARG A 720 22.29 16.08 18.53
N GLY A 721 22.79 15.87 19.76
CA GLY A 721 22.54 16.76 20.91
C GLY A 721 21.15 16.60 21.56
N ARG A 722 20.30 15.69 21.09
CA ARG A 722 18.94 15.43 21.62
C ARG A 722 18.98 14.46 22.81
N GLY A 723 19.64 14.88 23.89
CA GLY A 723 19.98 14.01 25.03
C GLY A 723 18.79 13.47 25.82
N GLU A 724 17.70 14.22 25.94
CA GLU A 724 16.48 13.76 26.62
C GLU A 724 15.78 12.65 25.83
N ALA A 725 15.56 12.86 24.53
CA ALA A 725 15.02 11.84 23.64
C ALA A 725 15.91 10.57 23.64
N ALA A 726 17.24 10.74 23.59
CA ALA A 726 18.20 9.63 23.69
C ALA A 726 18.01 8.80 24.97
N ARG A 727 17.78 9.47 26.12
CA ARG A 727 17.52 8.79 27.40
C ARG A 727 16.25 7.93 27.33
N GLY A 728 15.17 8.44 26.74
CA GLY A 728 13.94 7.67 26.56
C GLY A 728 14.15 6.37 25.78
N HIS A 729 15.03 6.38 24.76
CA HIS A 729 15.43 5.16 24.04
C HIS A 729 16.22 4.19 24.92
N PHE A 730 17.17 4.67 25.70
CA PHE A 730 17.95 3.83 26.61
C PHE A 730 17.07 3.14 27.68
N GLU A 731 16.08 3.86 28.21
CA GLU A 731 15.09 3.31 29.13
C GLU A 731 14.22 2.23 28.45
N ARG A 732 13.80 2.46 27.20
CA ARG A 732 13.07 1.45 26.40
C ARG A 732 13.89 0.19 26.14
N VAL A 733 15.19 0.30 25.85
CA VAL A 733 16.10 -0.86 25.69
C VAL A 733 16.13 -1.69 26.97
N ILE A 734 16.26 -1.03 28.13
CA ILE A 734 16.32 -1.71 29.44
C ILE A 734 15.00 -2.41 29.75
N LYS A 735 13.86 -1.79 29.44
CA LYS A 735 12.54 -2.40 29.60
C LYS A 735 12.33 -3.57 28.64
N LEU A 736 12.78 -3.44 27.39
CA LEU A 736 12.56 -4.41 26.33
C LEU A 736 13.42 -5.68 26.53
N ALA A 737 14.67 -5.54 26.98
CA ALA A 737 15.61 -6.64 27.10
C ALA A 737 16.61 -6.42 28.26
N PRO A 738 16.14 -6.49 29.53
CA PRO A 738 16.88 -6.04 30.71
C PRO A 738 18.23 -6.74 30.92
N ASP A 739 18.34 -8.01 30.53
CA ASP A 739 19.54 -8.84 30.71
C ASP A 739 20.46 -8.85 29.48
N SER A 740 20.09 -8.10 28.43
CA SER A 740 20.91 -8.03 27.22
C SER A 740 22.15 -7.16 27.39
N LYS A 741 23.20 -7.46 26.61
CA LYS A 741 24.38 -6.57 26.48
C LYS A 741 23.99 -5.14 26.06
N HIS A 742 22.89 -4.99 25.32
CA HIS A 742 22.38 -3.69 24.89
C HIS A 742 21.81 -2.89 26.05
N ALA A 743 21.07 -3.52 26.97
CA ALA A 743 20.63 -2.88 28.21
C ALA A 743 21.81 -2.52 29.12
N GLY A 744 22.84 -3.36 29.20
CA GLY A 744 24.10 -3.03 29.86
C GLY A 744 24.73 -1.73 29.32
N ARG A 745 24.85 -1.61 27.99
CA ARG A 745 25.35 -0.40 27.34
C ARG A 745 24.44 0.81 27.56
N ALA A 746 23.11 0.63 27.47
CA ALA A 746 22.13 1.70 27.72
C ALA A 746 22.28 2.27 29.15
N ARG A 747 22.42 1.41 30.17
CA ARG A 747 22.69 1.83 31.56
C ARG A 747 23.99 2.64 31.67
N GLN A 748 25.04 2.24 30.95
CA GLN A 748 26.31 2.97 30.93
C GLN A 748 26.14 4.37 30.32
N MET A 749 25.45 4.47 29.18
CA MET A 749 25.22 5.77 28.51
C MET A 749 24.42 6.73 29.39
N MET A 750 23.46 6.24 30.17
CA MET A 750 22.68 7.06 31.11
C MET A 750 23.47 7.51 32.36
N ARG A 751 24.50 6.75 32.78
CA ARG A 751 25.34 7.10 33.93
C ARG A 751 26.42 8.14 33.60
N GLY A 752 26.86 8.22 32.34
CA GLY A 752 27.98 9.05 31.89
C GLY A 752 27.76 10.58 31.83
N ARG A 753 26.80 11.14 32.58
CA ARG A 753 26.56 12.60 32.70
C ARG A 753 26.61 13.13 34.14
N GLY A 754 27.20 12.38 35.07
CA GLY A 754 27.61 12.88 36.38
C GLY A 754 29.12 13.03 36.46
N ASN A 755 29.64 14.13 35.90
CA ASN A 755 30.89 14.81 36.28
C ASN A 755 31.02 16.10 35.49
#